data_AF-A0A010R2R7-F1
#
_entry.id   AF-A0A010R2R7-F1
#
_cell.length_a   1.000
_cell.length_b   1.000
_cell.length_c   1.000
_cell.angle_alpha   90.00
_cell.angle_beta   90.00
_cell.angle_gamma   90.00
#
_symmetry.space_group_name_H-M   'P 1'
#
loop_
_entity.id
_entity.type
_entity.pdbx_description
1 polymer ?
#
loop_
_entity_poly.entity_id
_entity_poly.type
_entity_poly.pdbx_seq_one_letter_code
_entity_poly.pdbx_strand_id
1 'polypeptide(L)'
;MEIAASSIAFVQAGVGTGKAIVRAIRMWEQVKQLPNDLRARLKRLESLEPMLRHIESDFAKYPELRFHPTAQQCLSYAMEVEATMKSHVEKLEGKIQKPSNNFRRRVNSLKIITLKKEEISMLESELAWAMESLQLAITYFHMAKTEISEQLVIQQTSDRIREYNIACQEDVVKMTAQAVVNMIKTQEEVDPNSKVVGAGSEKVFHAPPERIPTMVMKSGAFGRYSFQRSRSNDGWTASLQIPWSQPNSSPVFETIRNGDLRRLVNLFKTGEATPFDRNESGKSLLYVAAKYERLEICQVLIQQGVLADDEREIYGGTPIDVIVRSRTNFERKDDANHQAIVSLFRNAAQSTLTLTLERLFTFMAEYTYGDEYIRVYYSKFLTDYQTRFSLSDRLEAVRLAAFIVREDTTYLNLLSSDHTISPSDVEKSDEYGFSLLHSAAIATGIRLADELQFDRRILRPRTYTSAWSDVIIKTLRSLPNTMSLCHIETVVPWDWFVVPVWKATPLISLLGGALCRVSPHLPLEEWDDVFQAVLKQWLRDLVSAGVDLLTYGEKESETMRITHPEVKGAFDSDAINLSRKVVRNPLQACSEPGWMTKVERAFDRSDRYWKPVRIISLDYGPDVDDWRVHWVVEVEAFAGGQELTPRLRHPRAPQGSKLPSRRSAGQIGSLQPLLAPALPKDTSFGITHQAGLLSVWISALILSYAASYGILSEAMASGDTRPPGKQGEWYLGDPSRLREQLDDFLSDVPDQIEDNGLPVPGARVIIAPHAGYTYSGATAAWAYKALDLSKAKRVFLLGPSHTFYLAGCAVSEYQNYGTPWGDLKVDEKVTARLLDEFEMPGIPRSNDKREHSLEMHLPYLWIRLEQTFGSPENFPPVVPILIGDNNKAEEKEVGKWLAEYIKDPENAFIVSSDFCHWGGHFDYTIYCPDGTLDSKERLHEYGPKPDGPPIHETIKMVDDLAIEAIKTGKHNSFYDNLKQTKNTVCGRHPIGVTMAALEELGDHRFTFIQYNRSTLVTRPRDSSVSYVSAYAVV
;
A
#
# COMPACT_ATOMS: atom_id res chain seq x y z
N MET A 1 -32.24 1.92 -25.10
CA MET A 1 -32.64 0.67 -25.79
C MET A 1 -31.46 -0.06 -26.40
N GLU A 2 -30.41 0.62 -26.92
CA GLU A 2 -29.20 -0.03 -27.46
C GLU A 2 -28.38 -0.82 -26.40
N ILE A 3 -28.38 -0.37 -25.14
CA ILE A 3 -27.67 -1.03 -24.02
C ILE A 3 -28.24 -2.43 -23.70
N ALA A 4 -29.56 -2.61 -23.84
CA ALA A 4 -30.21 -3.91 -23.63
C ALA A 4 -29.94 -4.89 -24.79
N ALA A 5 -29.79 -4.38 -26.02
CA ALA A 5 -29.48 -5.18 -27.20
C ALA A 5 -28.04 -5.73 -27.16
N SER A 6 -27.07 -4.92 -26.70
CA SER A 6 -25.69 -5.34 -26.42
C SER A 6 -25.60 -6.43 -25.34
N SER A 7 -26.40 -6.29 -24.27
CA SER A 7 -26.44 -7.23 -23.15
C SER A 7 -26.97 -8.63 -23.54
N ILE A 8 -27.95 -8.67 -24.45
CA ILE A 8 -28.51 -9.93 -24.97
C ILE A 8 -27.53 -10.60 -25.95
N ALA A 9 -26.80 -9.82 -26.75
CA ALA A 9 -25.77 -10.33 -27.65
C ALA A 9 -24.60 -11.01 -26.90
N PHE A 10 -24.23 -10.48 -25.74
CA PHE A 10 -23.15 -11.01 -24.88
C PHE A 10 -23.45 -12.42 -24.35
N VAL A 11 -24.66 -12.62 -23.81
CA VAL A 11 -25.14 -13.93 -23.33
C VAL A 11 -25.37 -14.89 -24.49
N GLN A 12 -25.87 -14.39 -25.63
CA GLN A 12 -26.08 -15.21 -26.82
C GLN A 12 -24.78 -15.69 -27.47
N ALA A 13 -23.71 -14.90 -27.45
CA ALA A 13 -22.40 -15.29 -27.98
C ALA A 13 -21.72 -16.36 -27.11
N GLY A 14 -21.73 -16.21 -25.78
CA GLY A 14 -21.20 -17.23 -24.87
C GLY A 14 -21.96 -18.57 -24.96
N VAL A 15 -23.30 -18.51 -24.94
CA VAL A 15 -24.18 -19.68 -25.09
C VAL A 15 -24.07 -20.30 -26.49
N GLY A 16 -23.91 -19.47 -27.52
CA GLY A 16 -23.76 -19.86 -28.91
C GLY A 16 -22.45 -20.60 -29.17
N THR A 17 -21.35 -20.12 -28.59
CA THR A 17 -20.02 -20.74 -28.61
C THR A 17 -20.04 -22.14 -28.01
N GLY A 18 -20.58 -22.29 -26.80
CA GLY A 18 -20.68 -23.60 -26.13
C GLY A 18 -21.52 -24.60 -26.92
N LYS A 19 -22.68 -24.17 -27.46
CA LYS A 19 -23.55 -25.03 -28.28
C LYS A 19 -22.92 -25.41 -29.62
N ALA A 20 -22.21 -24.49 -30.27
CA ALA A 20 -21.52 -24.76 -31.53
C ALA A 20 -20.38 -25.78 -31.35
N ILE A 21 -19.61 -25.65 -30.25
CA ILE A 21 -18.54 -26.59 -29.89
C ILE A 21 -19.09 -27.99 -29.62
N VAL A 22 -20.12 -28.11 -28.78
CA VAL A 22 -20.74 -29.42 -28.46
C VAL A 22 -21.35 -30.08 -29.70
N ARG A 23 -22.00 -29.28 -30.58
CA ARG A 23 -22.57 -29.79 -31.83
C ARG A 23 -21.48 -30.25 -32.80
N ALA A 24 -20.37 -29.51 -32.91
CA ALA A 24 -19.21 -29.91 -33.70
C ALA A 24 -18.65 -31.24 -33.18
N ILE A 25 -18.39 -31.35 -31.86
CA ILE A 25 -17.85 -32.57 -31.23
C ILE A 25 -18.74 -33.79 -31.54
N ARG A 26 -20.06 -33.69 -31.34
CA ARG A 26 -21.00 -34.80 -31.62
C ARG A 26 -21.06 -35.21 -33.09
N MET A 27 -20.85 -34.27 -34.01
CA MET A 27 -20.77 -34.59 -35.44
C MET A 27 -19.46 -35.28 -35.80
N TRP A 28 -18.37 -34.88 -35.16
CA TRP A 28 -17.04 -35.44 -35.35
C TRP A 28 -16.92 -36.88 -34.84
N GLU A 29 -17.63 -37.25 -33.78
CA GLU A 29 -17.73 -38.64 -33.29
C GLU A 29 -18.37 -39.60 -34.29
N GLN A 30 -19.14 -39.09 -35.27
CA GLN A 30 -19.78 -39.91 -36.31
C GLN A 30 -18.83 -40.27 -37.47
N VAL A 31 -17.61 -39.72 -37.51
CA VAL A 31 -16.62 -39.96 -38.56
C VAL A 31 -15.66 -41.08 -38.16
N LYS A 32 -15.81 -42.25 -38.78
CA LYS A 32 -15.09 -43.48 -38.41
C LYS A 32 -13.67 -43.55 -39.01
N GLN A 33 -12.78 -42.61 -38.67
CA GLN A 33 -11.31 -42.66 -38.87
C GLN A 33 -10.60 -41.35 -38.43
N LEU A 34 -10.98 -40.76 -37.28
CA LEU A 34 -10.26 -39.58 -36.78
C LEU A 34 -8.82 -39.92 -36.33
N PRO A 35 -7.80 -39.15 -36.73
CA PRO A 35 -6.48 -39.19 -36.12
C PRO A 35 -6.58 -39.01 -34.60
N ASN A 36 -5.70 -39.67 -33.85
CA ASN A 36 -5.71 -39.64 -32.39
C ASN A 36 -5.55 -38.21 -31.84
N ASP A 37 -4.76 -37.38 -32.51
CA ASP A 37 -4.50 -35.99 -32.11
C ASP A 37 -5.75 -35.11 -32.20
N LEU A 38 -6.55 -35.30 -33.26
CA LEU A 38 -7.81 -34.57 -33.45
C LEU A 38 -8.85 -34.98 -32.40
N ARG A 39 -8.88 -36.27 -32.04
CA ARG A 39 -9.73 -36.77 -30.94
C ARG A 39 -9.30 -36.21 -29.58
N ALA A 40 -8.01 -36.10 -29.33
CA ALA A 40 -7.48 -35.51 -28.09
C ALA A 40 -7.84 -34.02 -27.96
N ARG A 41 -7.76 -33.27 -29.06
CA ARG A 41 -8.14 -31.84 -29.11
C ARG A 41 -9.64 -31.64 -28.87
N LEU A 42 -10.50 -32.45 -29.50
CA LEU A 42 -11.95 -32.39 -29.27
C LEU A 42 -12.33 -32.71 -27.82
N LYS A 43 -11.71 -33.73 -27.22
CA LYS A 43 -11.92 -34.06 -25.79
C LYS A 43 -11.48 -32.94 -24.85
N ARG A 44 -10.44 -32.19 -25.23
CA ARG A 44 -9.96 -31.04 -24.47
C ARG A 44 -10.90 -29.83 -24.60
N LEU A 45 -11.48 -29.58 -25.78
CA LEU A 45 -12.54 -28.59 -25.94
C LEU A 45 -13.79 -28.94 -25.12
N GLU A 46 -14.18 -30.21 -25.08
CA GLU A 46 -15.29 -30.68 -24.24
C GLU A 46 -15.04 -30.42 -22.74
N SER A 47 -13.79 -30.59 -22.29
CA SER A 47 -13.42 -30.34 -20.89
C SER A 47 -13.52 -28.88 -20.44
N LEU A 48 -13.65 -27.93 -21.38
CA LEU A 48 -13.80 -26.49 -21.08
C LEU A 48 -15.27 -26.07 -20.89
N GLU A 49 -16.24 -26.93 -21.21
CA GLU A 49 -17.67 -26.62 -21.08
C GLU A 49 -18.11 -26.16 -19.67
N PRO A 50 -17.69 -26.82 -18.56
CA PRO A 50 -18.09 -26.39 -17.21
C PRO A 50 -17.57 -24.99 -16.86
N MET A 51 -16.38 -24.65 -17.35
CA MET A 51 -15.75 -23.35 -17.12
C MET A 51 -16.50 -22.24 -17.85
N LEU A 52 -16.90 -22.46 -19.10
CA LEU A 52 -17.71 -21.50 -19.85
C LEU A 52 -19.08 -21.23 -19.19
N ARG A 53 -19.70 -22.25 -18.57
CA ARG A 53 -20.94 -22.07 -17.78
C ARG A 53 -20.71 -21.26 -16.49
N HIS A 54 -19.54 -21.39 -15.87
CA HIS A 54 -19.19 -20.59 -14.69
C HIS A 54 -19.01 -19.11 -15.06
N ILE A 55 -18.29 -18.86 -16.15
CA ILE A 55 -18.14 -17.52 -16.74
C ILE A 55 -19.50 -16.89 -17.06
N GLU A 56 -20.42 -17.67 -17.64
CA GLU A 56 -21.81 -17.23 -17.90
C GLU A 56 -22.54 -16.82 -16.60
N SER A 57 -22.43 -17.63 -15.55
CA SER A 57 -23.02 -17.33 -14.24
C SER A 57 -22.44 -16.08 -13.60
N ASP A 58 -21.13 -15.85 -13.74
CA ASP A 58 -20.46 -14.68 -13.19
C ASP A 58 -20.83 -13.38 -13.92
N PHE A 59 -20.93 -13.41 -15.25
CA PHE A 59 -21.44 -12.26 -16.02
C PHE A 59 -22.91 -11.94 -15.68
N ALA A 60 -23.70 -12.94 -15.27
CA ALA A 60 -25.05 -12.73 -14.76
C ALA A 60 -25.05 -12.10 -13.36
N LYS A 61 -24.10 -12.49 -12.50
CA LYS A 61 -23.97 -12.05 -11.11
C LYS A 61 -23.36 -10.65 -10.95
N TYR A 62 -22.39 -10.27 -11.79
CA TYR A 62 -21.70 -8.98 -11.71
C TYR A 62 -21.87 -8.18 -13.02
N PRO A 63 -22.83 -7.24 -13.08
CA PRO A 63 -23.10 -6.46 -14.29
C PRO A 63 -21.93 -5.57 -14.71
N GLU A 64 -21.10 -5.11 -13.78
CA GLU A 64 -19.89 -4.30 -14.03
C GLU A 64 -18.84 -5.01 -14.90
N LEU A 65 -18.72 -6.34 -14.82
CA LEU A 65 -17.82 -7.14 -15.68
C LEU A 65 -18.09 -6.90 -17.17
N ARG A 66 -19.31 -6.50 -17.53
CA ARG A 66 -19.74 -6.31 -18.92
C ARG A 66 -19.15 -5.06 -19.57
N PHE A 67 -18.62 -4.13 -18.77
CA PHE A 67 -18.05 -2.86 -19.22
C PHE A 67 -16.53 -2.81 -19.06
N HIS A 68 -15.92 -3.86 -18.50
CA HIS A 68 -14.49 -3.92 -18.27
C HIS A 68 -13.70 -4.08 -19.58
N PRO A 69 -12.69 -3.27 -19.88
CA PRO A 69 -11.92 -3.34 -21.13
C PRO A 69 -11.34 -4.75 -21.38
N THR A 70 -10.79 -5.38 -20.34
CA THR A 70 -10.24 -6.74 -20.38
C THR A 70 -11.32 -7.80 -20.60
N ALA A 71 -12.53 -7.61 -20.07
CA ALA A 71 -13.65 -8.52 -20.30
C ALA A 71 -14.25 -8.37 -21.71
N GLN A 72 -14.16 -7.18 -22.32
CA GLN A 72 -14.52 -6.97 -23.72
C GLN A 72 -13.56 -7.71 -24.66
N GLN A 73 -12.27 -7.80 -24.32
CA GLN A 73 -11.32 -8.63 -25.06
C GLN A 73 -11.62 -10.13 -24.92
N CYS A 74 -12.05 -10.60 -23.74
CA CYS A 74 -12.56 -11.96 -23.58
C CYS A 74 -13.72 -12.24 -24.56
N LEU A 75 -14.67 -11.31 -24.70
CA LEU A 75 -15.80 -11.47 -25.60
C LEU A 75 -15.37 -11.53 -27.08
N SER A 76 -14.44 -10.67 -27.52
CA SER A 76 -14.01 -10.66 -28.92
C SER A 76 -13.41 -12.01 -29.32
N TYR A 77 -12.58 -12.61 -28.46
CA TYR A 77 -12.02 -13.94 -28.70
C TYR A 77 -13.11 -15.03 -28.71
N ALA A 78 -14.08 -14.97 -27.81
CA ALA A 78 -15.18 -15.93 -27.78
C ALA A 78 -16.05 -15.88 -29.06
N MET A 79 -16.35 -14.67 -29.56
CA MET A 79 -17.13 -14.48 -30.80
C MET A 79 -16.38 -14.99 -32.04
N GLU A 80 -15.07 -14.80 -32.10
CA GLU A 80 -14.24 -15.26 -33.21
C GLU A 80 -14.15 -16.80 -33.25
N VAL A 81 -14.04 -17.44 -32.07
CA VAL A 81 -14.09 -18.89 -31.92
C VAL A 81 -15.46 -19.43 -32.35
N GLU A 82 -16.56 -18.77 -31.96
CA GLU A 82 -17.92 -19.18 -32.36
C GLU A 82 -18.11 -19.16 -33.88
N ALA A 83 -17.70 -18.07 -34.54
CA ALA A 83 -17.84 -17.91 -35.99
C ALA A 83 -17.05 -18.99 -36.75
N THR A 84 -15.84 -19.26 -36.29
CA THR A 84 -14.95 -20.30 -36.85
C THR A 84 -15.59 -21.69 -36.69
N MET A 85 -16.08 -22.02 -35.49
CA MET A 85 -16.73 -23.32 -35.23
C MET A 85 -18.03 -23.50 -36.01
N LYS A 86 -18.87 -22.47 -36.12
CA LYS A 86 -20.09 -22.51 -36.95
C LYS A 86 -19.76 -22.77 -38.41
N SER A 87 -18.76 -22.10 -38.97
CA SER A 87 -18.31 -22.33 -40.34
C SER A 87 -17.88 -23.79 -40.58
N HIS A 88 -17.21 -24.41 -39.61
CA HIS A 88 -16.84 -25.83 -39.72
C HIS A 88 -18.02 -26.77 -39.65
N VAL A 89 -18.96 -26.52 -38.73
CA VAL A 89 -20.20 -27.29 -38.63
C VAL A 89 -20.96 -27.25 -39.96
N GLU A 90 -21.12 -26.07 -40.57
CA GLU A 90 -21.80 -25.92 -41.86
C GLU A 90 -21.07 -26.63 -43.01
N LYS A 91 -19.74 -26.54 -43.08
CA LYS A 91 -18.91 -27.26 -44.06
C LYS A 91 -19.06 -28.79 -43.91
N LEU A 92 -19.16 -29.29 -42.69
CA LEU A 92 -19.37 -30.72 -42.39
C LEU A 92 -20.80 -31.16 -42.70
N GLU A 93 -21.81 -30.38 -42.31
CA GLU A 93 -23.23 -30.67 -42.62
C GLU A 93 -23.47 -30.70 -44.13
N GLY A 94 -22.88 -29.77 -44.89
CA GLY A 94 -22.98 -29.75 -46.35
C GLY A 94 -22.39 -30.99 -47.03
N LYS A 95 -21.32 -31.57 -46.46
CA LYS A 95 -20.72 -32.84 -46.93
C LYS A 95 -21.52 -34.07 -46.50
N ILE A 96 -22.23 -34.01 -45.37
CA ILE A 96 -23.12 -35.06 -44.90
C ILE A 96 -24.43 -35.10 -45.70
N GLN A 97 -24.95 -33.94 -46.12
CA GLN A 97 -26.27 -33.81 -46.76
C GLN A 97 -26.26 -33.88 -48.30
N LYS A 98 -25.13 -33.63 -48.99
CA LYS A 98 -25.04 -33.79 -50.46
C LYS A 98 -24.45 -35.16 -50.84
N PRO A 99 -25.28 -36.19 -51.12
CA PRO A 99 -24.78 -37.38 -51.79
C PRO A 99 -24.45 -37.00 -53.24
N SER A 100 -23.17 -37.14 -53.63
CA SER A 100 -22.83 -37.12 -55.06
C SER A 100 -23.57 -38.24 -55.77
N ASN A 101 -24.21 -37.91 -56.89
CA ASN A 101 -24.95 -38.87 -57.71
C ASN A 101 -24.10 -40.09 -58.10
N ASN A 102 -24.79 -41.24 -58.16
CA ASN A 102 -24.38 -42.53 -58.73
C ASN A 102 -23.50 -43.47 -57.88
N PHE A 103 -23.94 -43.85 -56.68
CA PHE A 103 -23.91 -45.28 -56.26
C PHE A 103 -24.77 -45.57 -55.01
N ARG A 104 -26.07 -45.29 -55.06
CA ARG A 104 -27.02 -45.87 -54.10
C ARG A 104 -27.21 -47.35 -54.44
N ARG A 105 -26.59 -48.28 -53.70
CA ARG A 105 -27.21 -49.56 -53.24
C ARG A 105 -26.33 -50.62 -52.59
N ARG A 106 -25.05 -50.38 -52.31
CA ARG A 106 -24.30 -51.28 -51.43
C ARG A 106 -23.64 -50.48 -50.32
N VAL A 107 -23.84 -50.96 -49.10
CA VAL A 107 -23.31 -50.45 -47.83
C VAL A 107 -24.20 -49.42 -47.12
N ASN A 108 -25.32 -49.90 -46.56
CA ASN A 108 -26.02 -49.28 -45.43
C ASN A 108 -25.25 -49.44 -44.10
N SER A 109 -23.92 -49.67 -44.13
CA SER A 109 -23.12 -50.00 -42.93
C SER A 109 -21.79 -49.25 -42.80
N LEU A 110 -21.47 -48.28 -43.66
CA LEU A 110 -20.26 -47.47 -43.57
C LEU A 110 -20.52 -46.06 -44.11
N LYS A 111 -20.99 -45.17 -43.23
CA LYS A 111 -20.79 -43.71 -43.41
C LYS A 111 -19.29 -43.43 -43.28
N ILE A 112 -18.49 -43.79 -44.28
CA ILE A 112 -17.09 -43.38 -44.37
C ILE A 112 -17.09 -42.05 -45.12
N ILE A 113 -17.04 -40.97 -44.37
CA ILE A 113 -16.64 -39.66 -44.90
C ILE A 113 -15.12 -39.67 -44.87
N THR A 114 -14.48 -39.93 -46.02
CA THR A 114 -13.03 -39.82 -46.17
C THR A 114 -12.67 -38.36 -46.41
N LEU A 115 -12.22 -37.66 -45.36
CA LEU A 115 -11.63 -36.33 -45.48
C LEU A 115 -10.24 -36.44 -46.14
N LYS A 116 -9.90 -35.49 -47.01
CA LYS A 116 -8.56 -35.44 -47.60
C LYS A 116 -7.53 -35.06 -46.52
N LYS A 117 -6.29 -35.53 -46.66
CA LYS A 117 -5.20 -35.23 -45.71
C LYS A 117 -4.99 -33.72 -45.48
N GLU A 118 -5.12 -32.93 -46.55
CA GLU A 118 -5.04 -31.45 -46.50
C GLU A 118 -6.18 -30.84 -45.68
N GLU A 119 -7.40 -31.39 -45.79
CA GLU A 119 -8.56 -30.92 -45.02
C GLU A 119 -8.42 -31.25 -43.53
N ILE A 120 -7.86 -32.43 -43.22
CA ILE A 120 -7.58 -32.84 -41.84
C ILE A 120 -6.53 -31.90 -41.21
N SER A 121 -5.44 -31.60 -41.92
CA SER A 121 -4.38 -30.72 -41.42
C SER A 121 -4.87 -29.28 -41.20
N MET A 122 -5.73 -28.76 -42.08
CA MET A 122 -6.34 -27.44 -41.93
C MET A 122 -7.22 -27.39 -40.67
N LEU A 123 -8.04 -28.42 -40.47
CA LEU A 123 -8.91 -28.55 -39.28
C LEU A 123 -8.12 -28.70 -37.98
N GLU A 124 -6.99 -29.40 -37.99
CA GLU A 124 -6.10 -29.50 -36.82
C GLU A 124 -5.55 -28.14 -36.41
N SER A 125 -5.17 -27.31 -37.40
CA SER A 125 -4.70 -25.95 -37.17
C SER A 125 -5.81 -25.03 -36.65
N GLU A 126 -7.00 -25.10 -37.23
CA GLU A 126 -8.14 -24.27 -36.84
C GLU A 126 -8.68 -24.65 -35.45
N LEU A 127 -8.68 -25.94 -35.09
CA LEU A 127 -9.02 -26.41 -33.74
C LEU A 127 -7.94 -26.05 -32.71
N ALA A 128 -6.66 -26.09 -33.08
CA ALA A 128 -5.57 -25.63 -32.21
C ALA A 128 -5.72 -24.14 -31.89
N TRP A 129 -5.94 -23.33 -32.92
CA TRP A 129 -6.19 -21.90 -32.78
C TRP A 129 -7.44 -21.62 -31.92
N ALA A 130 -8.54 -22.34 -32.15
CA ALA A 130 -9.76 -22.17 -31.36
C ALA A 130 -9.56 -22.52 -29.87
N MET A 131 -8.74 -23.53 -29.57
CA MET A 131 -8.39 -23.88 -28.20
C MET A 131 -7.54 -22.81 -27.52
N GLU A 132 -6.52 -22.30 -28.21
CA GLU A 132 -5.63 -21.24 -27.71
C GLU A 132 -6.41 -19.94 -27.47
N SER A 133 -7.24 -19.53 -28.43
CA SER A 133 -8.09 -18.34 -28.32
C SER A 133 -9.11 -18.46 -27.17
N LEU A 134 -9.67 -19.66 -26.94
CA LEU A 134 -10.61 -19.89 -25.84
C LEU A 134 -9.92 -19.86 -24.47
N GLN A 135 -8.71 -20.42 -24.35
CA GLN A 135 -7.90 -20.34 -23.13
C GLN A 135 -7.47 -18.90 -22.83
N LEU A 136 -7.15 -18.13 -23.86
CA LEU A 136 -6.82 -16.72 -23.73
C LEU A 136 -8.05 -15.90 -23.28
N ALA A 137 -9.23 -16.18 -23.84
CA ALA A 137 -10.48 -15.58 -23.39
C ALA A 137 -10.78 -15.85 -21.91
N ILE A 138 -10.63 -17.11 -21.47
CA ILE A 138 -10.76 -17.50 -20.06
C ILE A 138 -9.78 -16.75 -19.16
N THR A 139 -8.53 -16.58 -19.61
CA THR A 139 -7.48 -15.88 -18.87
C THR A 139 -7.84 -14.41 -18.69
N TYR A 140 -8.23 -13.73 -19.76
CA TYR A 140 -8.69 -12.34 -19.72
C TYR A 140 -9.95 -12.16 -18.86
N PHE A 141 -10.86 -13.13 -18.86
CA PHE A 141 -12.02 -13.12 -17.97
C PHE A 141 -11.61 -13.17 -16.49
N HIS A 142 -10.70 -14.07 -16.11
CA HIS A 142 -10.23 -14.16 -14.73
C HIS A 142 -9.45 -12.90 -14.30
N MET A 143 -8.68 -12.29 -15.20
CA MET A 143 -8.03 -11.00 -14.93
C MET A 143 -9.07 -9.92 -14.65
N ALA A 144 -10.08 -9.76 -15.51
CA ALA A 144 -11.14 -8.77 -15.33
C ALA A 144 -11.95 -9.02 -14.04
N LYS A 145 -12.23 -10.29 -13.70
CA LYS A 145 -12.93 -10.68 -12.47
C LYS A 145 -12.12 -10.34 -11.23
N THR A 146 -10.81 -10.57 -11.26
CA THR A 146 -9.90 -10.25 -10.15
C THR A 146 -9.82 -8.73 -9.95
N GLU A 147 -9.63 -7.97 -11.03
CA GLU A 147 -9.56 -6.50 -11.00
C GLU A 147 -10.86 -5.87 -10.48
N ILE A 148 -12.02 -6.37 -10.93
CA ILE A 148 -13.32 -5.91 -10.43
C ILE A 148 -13.55 -6.34 -8.98
N SER A 149 -13.12 -7.53 -8.55
CA SER A 149 -13.30 -7.96 -7.16
C SER A 149 -12.49 -7.10 -6.19
N GLU A 150 -11.28 -6.68 -6.58
CA GLU A 150 -10.48 -5.71 -5.82
C GLU A 150 -11.13 -4.33 -5.81
N GLN A 151 -11.60 -3.85 -6.97
CA GLN A 151 -12.31 -2.57 -7.05
C GLN A 151 -13.62 -2.60 -6.27
N LEU A 152 -14.39 -3.68 -6.28
CA LEU A 152 -15.66 -3.80 -5.57
C LEU A 152 -15.45 -3.81 -4.06
N VAL A 153 -14.37 -4.43 -3.56
CA VAL A 153 -14.00 -4.39 -2.13
C VAL A 153 -13.55 -2.99 -1.73
N ILE A 154 -12.70 -2.35 -2.53
CA ILE A 154 -12.23 -0.97 -2.28
C ILE A 154 -13.38 0.03 -2.42
N GLN A 155 -14.29 -0.18 -3.36
CA GLN A 155 -15.42 0.69 -3.65
C GLN A 155 -16.56 0.45 -2.68
N GLN A 156 -16.86 -0.77 -2.23
CA GLN A 156 -17.79 -1.00 -1.12
C GLN A 156 -17.25 -0.45 0.20
N THR A 157 -15.93 -0.54 0.42
CA THR A 157 -15.29 0.05 1.60
C THR A 157 -15.30 1.57 1.50
N SER A 158 -14.97 2.14 0.33
CA SER A 158 -15.03 3.59 0.07
C SER A 158 -16.45 4.15 0.06
N ASP A 159 -17.42 3.44 -0.51
CA ASP A 159 -18.82 3.85 -0.56
C ASP A 159 -19.45 3.71 0.83
N ARG A 160 -19.07 2.71 1.64
CA ARG A 160 -19.43 2.67 3.07
C ARG A 160 -18.78 3.81 3.85
N ILE A 161 -17.53 4.17 3.58
CA ILE A 161 -16.83 5.33 4.18
C ILE A 161 -17.44 6.66 3.69
N ARG A 162 -17.94 6.71 2.45
CA ARG A 162 -18.53 7.89 1.83
C ARG A 162 -19.97 8.09 2.27
N GLU A 163 -20.77 7.04 2.32
CA GLU A 163 -22.10 7.01 2.95
C GLU A 163 -21.98 7.33 4.44
N TYR A 164 -20.94 6.83 5.13
CA TYR A 164 -20.60 7.18 6.51
C TYR A 164 -20.25 8.67 6.67
N ASN A 165 -19.43 9.24 5.79
CA ASN A 165 -19.07 10.66 5.85
C ASN A 165 -20.27 11.58 5.52
N ILE A 166 -21.13 11.17 4.58
CA ILE A 166 -22.35 11.91 4.22
C ILE A 166 -23.39 11.80 5.35
N ALA A 167 -23.59 10.63 5.94
CA ALA A 167 -24.47 10.41 7.08
C ALA A 167 -23.98 11.16 8.33
N CYS A 168 -22.68 11.11 8.64
CA CYS A 168 -22.09 11.87 9.74
C CYS A 168 -22.18 13.39 9.52
N GLN A 169 -22.05 13.89 8.28
CA GLN A 169 -22.23 15.31 8.00
C GLN A 169 -23.70 15.74 8.09
N GLU A 170 -24.65 14.94 7.58
CA GLU A 170 -26.08 15.25 7.70
C GLU A 170 -26.58 15.16 9.14
N ASP A 171 -26.14 14.17 9.92
CA ASP A 171 -26.51 14.01 11.32
C ASP A 171 -25.86 15.06 12.22
N VAL A 172 -24.58 15.41 12.01
CA VAL A 172 -23.94 16.50 12.76
C VAL A 172 -24.57 17.85 12.41
N VAL A 173 -24.94 18.11 11.16
CA VAL A 173 -25.63 19.35 10.77
C VAL A 173 -27.05 19.39 11.34
N LYS A 174 -27.81 18.27 11.32
CA LYS A 174 -29.14 18.17 11.95
C LYS A 174 -29.06 18.29 13.47
N MET A 175 -28.09 17.65 14.13
CA MET A 175 -27.88 17.72 15.58
C MET A 175 -27.38 19.10 16.02
N THR A 176 -26.54 19.77 15.23
CA THR A 176 -26.08 21.14 15.49
C THR A 176 -27.22 22.13 15.31
N ALA A 177 -28.02 21.97 14.24
CA ALA A 177 -29.23 22.78 14.04
C ALA A 177 -30.25 22.54 15.17
N GLN A 178 -30.46 21.28 15.59
CA GLN A 178 -31.35 20.93 16.69
C GLN A 178 -30.84 21.43 18.05
N ALA A 179 -29.53 21.39 18.31
CA ALA A 179 -28.92 21.91 19.53
C ALA A 179 -29.01 23.43 19.60
N VAL A 180 -28.78 24.13 18.48
CA VAL A 180 -28.98 25.60 18.39
C VAL A 180 -30.45 25.98 18.56
N VAL A 181 -31.38 25.21 17.97
CA VAL A 181 -32.83 25.39 18.19
C VAL A 181 -33.22 25.12 19.64
N ASN A 182 -32.64 24.11 20.29
CA ASN A 182 -32.87 23.81 21.71
C ASN A 182 -32.25 24.88 22.63
N MET A 183 -31.12 25.47 22.24
CA MET A 183 -30.45 26.56 22.95
C MET A 183 -31.25 27.87 22.86
N ILE A 184 -31.88 28.14 21.70
CA ILE A 184 -32.77 29.29 21.51
C ILE A 184 -34.10 29.07 22.27
N LYS A 185 -34.66 27.86 22.24
CA LYS A 185 -35.87 27.52 23.02
C LYS A 185 -35.66 27.57 24.53
N THR A 186 -34.45 27.32 25.04
CA THR A 186 -34.13 27.40 26.47
C THR A 186 -33.82 28.81 26.95
N GLN A 187 -33.74 29.82 26.07
CA GLN A 187 -33.61 31.22 26.46
C GLN A 187 -34.94 31.88 26.86
N GLU A 188 -36.10 31.33 26.48
CA GLU A 188 -37.41 32.00 26.72
C GLU A 188 -38.34 31.29 27.73
N GLU A 189 -38.15 30.02 28.08
CA GLU A 189 -38.99 29.36 29.09
C GLU A 189 -38.17 28.49 30.06
N VAL A 190 -37.89 29.04 31.24
CA VAL A 190 -37.69 28.24 32.46
C VAL A 190 -38.65 28.75 33.52
N ASP A 191 -39.90 28.28 33.45
CA ASP A 191 -40.79 28.20 34.60
C ASP A 191 -40.56 26.82 35.27
N PRO A 192 -40.26 26.72 36.58
CA PRO A 192 -39.81 25.46 37.19
C PRO A 192 -40.80 24.30 37.26
N ASN A 193 -41.99 24.36 36.63
CA ASN A 193 -43.10 23.49 37.03
C ASN A 193 -44.07 23.02 35.91
N SER A 194 -43.64 22.64 34.70
CA SER A 194 -44.60 22.01 33.76
C SER A 194 -44.06 20.84 32.92
N LYS A 195 -45.00 19.90 32.65
CA LYS A 195 -44.81 18.58 32.04
C LYS A 195 -44.92 18.65 30.50
N VAL A 196 -44.11 17.81 29.84
CA VAL A 196 -43.99 17.64 28.38
C VAL A 196 -45.24 17.02 27.73
N VAL A 197 -45.73 17.60 26.62
CA VAL A 197 -46.57 16.92 25.61
C VAL A 197 -46.35 17.52 24.20
N GLY A 198 -46.14 16.65 23.19
CA GLY A 198 -46.88 16.71 21.91
C GLY A 198 -46.19 17.23 20.64
N ALA A 199 -46.09 16.35 19.63
CA ALA A 199 -45.46 16.45 18.31
C ALA A 199 -46.16 17.31 17.20
N GLY A 200 -45.41 17.57 16.11
CA GLY A 200 -45.86 17.87 14.73
C GLY A 200 -44.92 18.84 14.00
N SER A 201 -44.55 18.79 12.71
CA SER A 201 -44.75 17.91 11.54
C SER A 201 -43.89 18.45 10.36
N GLU A 202 -43.33 17.57 9.51
CA GLU A 202 -42.99 17.72 8.06
C GLU A 202 -42.00 18.81 7.56
N LYS A 203 -41.28 18.72 6.41
CA LYS A 203 -40.59 17.71 5.57
C LYS A 203 -39.83 18.51 4.46
N VAL A 204 -38.85 17.86 3.79
CA VAL A 204 -38.24 18.14 2.46
C VAL A 204 -36.81 18.73 2.39
N PHE A 205 -35.96 18.04 1.60
CA PHE A 205 -34.52 18.17 1.31
C PHE A 205 -34.21 19.05 0.06
N HIS A 206 -33.01 19.67 -0.02
CA HIS A 206 -32.03 19.56 -1.14
C HIS A 206 -30.72 20.40 -0.96
N ALA A 207 -29.57 19.72 -1.15
CA ALA A 207 -28.18 20.07 -1.52
C ALA A 207 -27.43 21.35 -1.01
N PRO A 208 -26.14 21.22 -0.61
CA PRO A 208 -25.39 22.27 0.09
C PRO A 208 -24.69 23.31 -0.83
N PRO A 209 -24.55 24.58 -0.36
CA PRO A 209 -23.69 25.63 -0.95
C PRO A 209 -22.17 25.50 -0.79
N GLU A 210 -21.43 26.04 -1.78
CA GLU A 210 -19.99 26.33 -1.78
C GLU A 210 -19.57 27.24 -0.60
N ARG A 211 -18.45 26.90 0.08
CA ARG A 211 -17.84 27.71 1.15
C ARG A 211 -16.79 28.69 0.60
N ILE A 212 -16.85 29.96 1.02
CA ILE A 212 -15.90 31.06 0.73
C ILE A 212 -15.05 31.30 2.01
N PRO A 213 -13.79 31.78 1.90
CA PRO A 213 -12.84 31.91 3.01
C PRO A 213 -13.31 32.77 4.20
N THR A 214 -12.79 32.42 5.38
CA THR A 214 -13.21 32.89 6.71
C THR A 214 -12.43 34.14 7.16
N MET A 215 -13.14 35.21 7.56
CA MET A 215 -12.58 36.46 8.11
C MET A 215 -12.49 36.40 9.65
N VAL A 216 -11.32 36.63 10.26
CA VAL A 216 -11.13 36.58 11.72
C VAL A 216 -11.20 37.97 12.34
N MET A 217 -12.03 38.16 13.39
CA MET A 217 -12.23 39.42 14.11
C MET A 217 -12.08 39.26 15.64
N LYS A 218 -11.67 40.34 16.33
CA LYS A 218 -11.55 40.41 17.80
C LYS A 218 -12.51 41.44 18.38
N SER A 219 -13.28 41.07 19.40
CA SER A 219 -14.13 41.98 20.18
C SER A 219 -13.78 41.96 21.66
N GLY A 220 -13.73 43.14 22.30
CA GLY A 220 -13.42 43.30 23.72
C GLY A 220 -14.53 42.87 24.68
N ALA A 221 -15.77 42.68 24.22
CA ALA A 221 -16.89 42.25 25.05
C ALA A 221 -17.18 40.73 24.95
N PHE A 222 -16.56 40.04 23.98
CA PHE A 222 -17.04 38.74 23.51
C PHE A 222 -15.89 37.75 23.10
N GLY A 223 -14.67 38.20 22.78
CA GLY A 223 -13.54 37.31 22.45
C GLY A 223 -13.17 37.25 20.95
N ARG A 224 -12.37 36.25 20.53
CA ARG A 224 -11.94 36.03 19.13
C ARG A 224 -12.97 35.19 18.36
N TYR A 225 -13.36 35.64 17.17
CA TYR A 225 -14.32 34.95 16.31
C TYR A 225 -13.82 34.85 14.87
N SER A 226 -14.28 33.83 14.14
CA SER A 226 -14.04 33.70 12.70
C SER A 226 -15.38 33.67 11.95
N PHE A 227 -15.56 34.52 10.95
CA PHE A 227 -16.78 34.70 10.17
C PHE A 227 -16.57 34.12 8.77
N GLN A 228 -17.23 33.02 8.48
CA GLN A 228 -17.23 32.34 7.20
C GLN A 228 -18.46 32.76 6.38
N ARG A 229 -18.33 32.86 5.06
CA ARG A 229 -19.45 33.10 4.16
C ARG A 229 -19.51 31.95 3.16
N SER A 230 -20.68 31.57 2.71
CA SER A 230 -20.89 30.51 1.72
C SER A 230 -22.00 30.93 0.77
N ARG A 231 -22.00 30.43 -0.47
CA ARG A 231 -23.01 30.76 -1.46
C ARG A 231 -23.69 29.50 -1.97
N SER A 232 -25.02 29.48 -1.93
CA SER A 232 -25.84 28.45 -2.61
C SER A 232 -26.45 29.05 -3.84
N ASN A 233 -27.00 28.17 -4.69
CA ASN A 233 -27.65 28.54 -5.93
C ASN A 233 -28.77 29.60 -5.78
N ASP A 234 -29.28 29.88 -4.57
CA ASP A 234 -30.32 30.92 -4.32
C ASP A 234 -29.88 32.11 -3.44
N GLY A 235 -28.61 32.22 -3.03
CA GLY A 235 -28.13 33.38 -2.27
C GLY A 235 -26.95 33.14 -1.32
N TRP A 236 -26.61 34.17 -0.53
CA TRP A 236 -25.47 34.16 0.38
C TRP A 236 -25.87 33.69 1.78
N THR A 237 -25.08 32.79 2.35
CA THR A 237 -25.10 32.40 3.77
C THR A 237 -23.84 32.87 4.46
N ALA A 238 -23.92 33.21 5.74
CA ALA A 238 -22.76 33.59 6.55
C ALA A 238 -22.83 32.92 7.91
N SER A 239 -21.73 32.35 8.39
CA SER A 239 -21.61 31.59 9.63
C SER A 239 -20.41 32.08 10.46
N LEU A 240 -20.48 31.98 11.78
CA LEU A 240 -19.43 32.41 12.71
C LEU A 240 -18.89 31.16 13.42
N GLN A 241 -17.62 30.78 13.22
CA GLN A 241 -16.96 29.62 13.84
C GLN A 241 -15.97 30.03 14.94
N ILE A 242 -15.86 29.20 16.00
CA ILE A 242 -15.00 29.40 17.18
C ILE A 242 -14.32 28.07 17.56
N PRO A 243 -13.00 27.88 17.35
CA PRO A 243 -12.27 26.71 17.87
C PRO A 243 -11.55 27.04 19.19
N TRP A 244 -11.81 26.28 20.27
CA TRP A 244 -11.07 26.38 21.54
C TRP A 244 -10.16 25.15 21.76
N SER A 245 -8.88 25.26 21.42
CA SER A 245 -7.81 24.41 21.98
C SER A 245 -7.28 25.11 23.23
N GLN A 246 -7.44 24.48 24.38
CA GLN A 246 -7.08 25.04 25.68
C GLN A 246 -5.87 24.30 26.26
N PRO A 247 -4.89 24.97 26.87
CA PRO A 247 -3.79 24.26 27.52
C PRO A 247 -4.30 23.27 28.57
N ASN A 248 -3.57 22.17 28.78
CA ASN A 248 -3.95 21.18 29.81
C ASN A 248 -3.93 21.78 31.23
N SER A 249 -3.28 22.93 31.42
CA SER A 249 -3.26 23.75 32.64
C SER A 249 -4.43 24.73 32.77
N SER A 250 -5.34 24.81 31.79
CA SER A 250 -6.45 25.77 31.83
C SER A 250 -7.49 25.45 32.94
N PRO A 251 -8.26 26.45 33.39
CA PRO A 251 -9.22 26.29 34.47
C PRO A 251 -10.28 25.20 34.22
N VAL A 252 -10.69 24.98 32.97
CA VAL A 252 -11.68 23.95 32.62
C VAL A 252 -11.15 22.53 32.89
N PHE A 253 -9.92 22.23 32.46
CA PHE A 253 -9.30 20.93 32.68
C PHE A 253 -8.95 20.71 34.16
N GLU A 254 -8.52 21.75 34.87
CA GLU A 254 -8.29 21.66 36.32
C GLU A 254 -9.59 21.36 37.10
N THR A 255 -10.67 22.07 36.74
CA THR A 255 -11.98 21.92 37.37
C THR A 255 -12.52 20.49 37.21
N ILE A 256 -12.37 19.90 36.02
CA ILE A 256 -12.77 18.51 35.77
C ILE A 256 -11.95 17.54 36.63
N ARG A 257 -10.62 17.70 36.71
CA ARG A 257 -9.79 16.84 37.57
C ARG A 257 -10.22 16.88 39.02
N ASN A 258 -10.63 18.05 39.51
CA ASN A 258 -11.09 18.25 40.89
C ASN A 258 -12.53 17.78 41.13
N GLY A 259 -13.30 17.51 40.07
CA GLY A 259 -14.69 17.07 40.17
C GLY A 259 -15.68 18.18 40.53
N ASP A 260 -15.32 19.45 40.31
CA ASP A 260 -16.18 20.60 40.65
C ASP A 260 -17.14 20.94 39.50
N LEU A 261 -18.29 20.25 39.48
CA LEU A 261 -19.32 20.44 38.46
C LEU A 261 -19.87 21.88 38.45
N ARG A 262 -19.99 22.53 39.61
CA ARG A 262 -20.56 23.88 39.70
C ARG A 262 -19.67 24.89 39.01
N ARG A 263 -18.37 24.81 39.24
CA ARG A 263 -17.38 25.66 38.55
C ARG A 263 -17.32 25.34 37.06
N LEU A 264 -17.44 24.06 36.65
CA LEU A 264 -17.44 23.68 35.24
C LEU A 264 -18.64 24.29 34.49
N VAL A 265 -19.84 24.14 35.07
CA VAL A 265 -21.06 24.74 34.53
C VAL A 265 -20.95 26.27 34.50
N ASN A 266 -20.30 26.88 35.49
CA ASN A 266 -20.05 28.32 35.48
C ASN A 266 -19.13 28.74 34.32
N LEU A 267 -18.04 28.00 34.06
CA LEU A 267 -17.14 28.26 32.93
C LEU A 267 -17.85 28.14 31.58
N PHE A 268 -18.78 27.19 31.44
CA PHE A 268 -19.62 27.07 30.24
C PHE A 268 -20.61 28.23 30.13
N LYS A 269 -21.20 28.66 31.24
CA LYS A 269 -22.12 29.80 31.28
C LYS A 269 -21.44 31.13 30.98
N THR A 270 -20.20 31.33 31.43
CA THR A 270 -19.44 32.55 31.17
C THR A 270 -18.78 32.55 29.79
N GLY A 271 -18.82 31.43 29.05
CA GLY A 271 -18.18 31.28 27.74
C GLY A 271 -16.66 31.16 27.80
N GLU A 272 -16.09 30.99 29.00
CA GLU A 272 -14.65 30.75 29.22
C GLU A 272 -14.24 29.33 28.79
N ALA A 273 -15.19 28.41 28.67
CA ALA A 273 -15.00 27.06 28.17
C ALA A 273 -16.26 26.55 27.43
N THR A 274 -16.13 25.48 26.66
CA THR A 274 -17.25 24.77 26.03
C THR A 274 -17.20 23.27 26.29
N PRO A 275 -18.33 22.54 26.24
CA PRO A 275 -18.34 21.08 26.38
C PRO A 275 -17.45 20.33 25.38
N PHE A 276 -17.10 20.96 24.26
CA PHE A 276 -16.33 20.38 23.16
C PHE A 276 -14.84 20.76 23.20
N ASP A 277 -14.39 21.48 24.23
CA ASP A 277 -13.01 21.90 24.37
C ASP A 277 -12.06 20.70 24.42
N ARG A 278 -10.87 20.91 23.86
CA ARG A 278 -9.80 19.92 23.82
C ARG A 278 -8.50 20.50 24.33
N ASN A 279 -7.66 19.63 24.88
CA ASN A 279 -6.32 20.05 25.29
C ASN A 279 -5.30 19.96 24.15
N GLU A 280 -4.08 20.44 24.41
CA GLU A 280 -2.93 20.36 23.49
C GLU A 280 -2.57 18.93 23.01
N SER A 281 -3.04 17.89 23.70
CA SER A 281 -2.90 16.48 23.30
C SER A 281 -4.12 15.91 22.56
N GLY A 282 -5.10 16.75 22.23
CA GLY A 282 -6.34 16.37 21.55
C GLY A 282 -7.40 15.72 22.44
N LYS A 283 -7.13 15.54 23.74
CA LYS A 283 -8.05 14.90 24.69
C LYS A 283 -9.25 15.79 24.98
N SER A 284 -10.44 15.21 24.91
CA SER A 284 -11.70 15.91 25.21
C SER A 284 -11.92 16.12 26.71
N LEU A 285 -12.83 17.03 27.06
CA LEU A 285 -13.31 17.17 28.44
C LEU A 285 -13.89 15.86 28.98
N LEU A 286 -14.60 15.10 28.13
CA LEU A 286 -15.23 13.83 28.50
C LEU A 286 -14.18 12.73 28.77
N TYR A 287 -13.11 12.68 27.98
CA TYR A 287 -11.98 11.79 28.21
C TYR A 287 -11.37 12.04 29.60
N VAL A 288 -11.12 13.31 29.94
CA VAL A 288 -10.52 13.67 31.23
C VAL A 288 -11.49 13.38 32.37
N ALA A 289 -12.79 13.66 32.21
CA ALA A 289 -13.79 13.32 33.22
C ALA A 289 -13.85 11.82 33.51
N ALA A 290 -13.81 10.98 32.46
CA ALA A 290 -13.77 9.53 32.60
C ALA A 290 -12.49 9.05 33.29
N LYS A 291 -11.32 9.62 32.96
CA LYS A 291 -10.01 9.28 33.57
C LYS A 291 -9.97 9.49 35.09
N TYR A 292 -10.66 10.51 35.58
CA TYR A 292 -10.73 10.84 37.00
C TYR A 292 -12.04 10.36 37.65
N GLU A 293 -12.77 9.46 36.99
CA GLU A 293 -14.01 8.83 37.46
C GLU A 293 -15.09 9.84 37.92
N ARG A 294 -15.24 10.94 37.19
CA ARG A 294 -16.20 12.03 37.48
C ARG A 294 -17.56 11.79 36.83
N LEU A 295 -18.34 10.86 37.39
CA LEU A 295 -19.64 10.43 36.84
C LEU A 295 -20.58 11.59 36.47
N GLU A 296 -20.82 12.52 37.39
CA GLU A 296 -21.76 13.63 37.17
C GLU A 296 -21.31 14.54 36.01
N ILE A 297 -20.00 14.77 35.88
CA ILE A 297 -19.43 15.56 34.78
C ILE A 297 -19.57 14.80 33.46
N CYS A 298 -19.29 13.49 33.44
CA CYS A 298 -19.49 12.65 32.26
C CYS A 298 -20.95 12.68 31.77
N GLN A 299 -21.91 12.59 32.69
CA GLN A 299 -23.34 12.66 32.38
C GLN A 299 -23.70 13.98 31.72
N VAL A 300 -23.26 15.10 32.29
CA VAL A 300 -23.52 16.44 31.75
C VAL A 300 -22.91 16.60 30.37
N LEU A 301 -21.66 16.21 30.17
CA LEU A 301 -20.99 16.34 28.86
C LEU A 301 -21.68 15.50 27.77
N ILE A 302 -22.08 14.26 28.06
CA ILE A 302 -22.84 13.42 27.12
C ILE A 302 -24.21 14.02 26.80
N GLN A 303 -24.92 14.54 27.81
CA GLN A 303 -26.21 15.23 27.60
C GLN A 303 -26.07 16.49 26.75
N GLN A 304 -24.92 17.16 26.79
CA GLN A 304 -24.60 18.31 25.94
C GLN A 304 -24.16 17.92 24.52
N GLY A 305 -24.21 16.63 24.17
CA GLY A 305 -23.94 16.13 22.82
C GLY A 305 -22.49 15.76 22.55
N VAL A 306 -21.64 15.64 23.58
CA VAL A 306 -20.28 15.10 23.41
C VAL A 306 -20.38 13.59 23.20
N LEU A 307 -19.84 13.10 22.08
CA LEU A 307 -19.90 11.68 21.72
C LEU A 307 -19.06 10.85 22.70
N ALA A 308 -19.65 9.77 23.21
CA ALA A 308 -18.99 8.85 24.13
C ALA A 308 -17.81 8.11 23.49
N ASP A 309 -17.82 8.02 22.16
CA ASP A 309 -16.85 7.32 21.33
C ASP A 309 -16.13 8.25 20.34
N ASP A 310 -15.96 9.52 20.72
CA ASP A 310 -15.29 10.53 19.90
C ASP A 310 -13.84 10.14 19.59
N GLU A 311 -13.55 9.85 18.32
CA GLU A 311 -12.25 9.36 17.82
C GLU A 311 -11.25 10.47 17.48
N ARG A 312 -11.60 11.74 17.63
CA ARG A 312 -10.79 12.89 17.13
C ARG A 312 -9.58 13.23 18.01
N GLU A 313 -9.03 12.28 18.75
CA GLU A 313 -7.82 12.46 19.57
C GLU A 313 -6.55 12.27 18.73
N ILE A 314 -5.48 13.01 19.04
CA ILE A 314 -4.20 13.00 18.27
C ILE A 314 -3.51 11.63 18.29
N TYR A 315 -3.96 10.74 19.18
CA TYR A 315 -3.48 9.38 19.37
C TYR A 315 -4.59 8.32 19.22
N GLY A 316 -5.76 8.75 18.71
CA GLY A 316 -6.96 7.96 18.46
C GLY A 316 -7.51 7.12 19.64
N GLY A 317 -7.14 7.47 20.87
CA GLY A 317 -7.82 6.99 22.06
C GLY A 317 -9.21 7.61 22.19
N THR A 318 -10.16 6.84 22.74
CA THR A 318 -11.52 7.29 23.02
C THR A 318 -11.74 7.44 24.53
N PRO A 319 -12.78 8.17 24.97
CA PRO A 319 -13.21 8.15 26.36
C PRO A 319 -13.52 6.74 26.91
N ILE A 320 -14.02 5.83 26.07
CA ILE A 320 -14.28 4.42 26.43
C ILE A 320 -12.98 3.69 26.77
N ASP A 321 -11.89 3.96 26.05
CA ASP A 321 -10.60 3.29 26.25
C ASP A 321 -10.04 3.52 27.64
N VAL A 322 -10.27 4.70 28.20
CA VAL A 322 -9.86 5.04 29.56
C VAL A 322 -10.63 4.23 30.59
N ILE A 323 -11.92 3.99 30.37
CA ILE A 323 -12.78 3.20 31.25
C ILE A 323 -12.35 1.73 31.22
N VAL A 324 -12.06 1.20 30.04
CA VAL A 324 -11.58 -0.18 29.85
C VAL A 324 -10.21 -0.38 30.52
N ARG A 325 -9.32 0.61 30.43
CA ARG A 325 -8.00 0.57 31.08
C ARG A 325 -8.01 0.86 32.58
N SER A 326 -9.17 1.17 33.16
CA SER A 326 -9.26 1.45 34.60
C SER A 326 -8.85 0.23 35.42
N ARG A 327 -8.03 0.46 36.46
CA ARG A 327 -7.60 -0.57 37.42
C ARG A 327 -8.80 -1.23 38.11
N THR A 328 -9.89 -0.49 38.28
CA THR A 328 -11.14 -0.92 38.90
C THR A 328 -11.76 -2.14 38.20
N ASN A 329 -11.49 -2.37 36.91
CA ASN A 329 -11.92 -3.58 36.21
C ASN A 329 -11.18 -4.86 36.62
N PHE A 330 -10.02 -4.73 37.28
CA PHE A 330 -9.13 -5.83 37.64
C PHE A 330 -9.04 -6.07 39.15
N GLU A 331 -9.70 -5.23 39.96
CA GLU A 331 -9.81 -5.41 41.40
C GLU A 331 -11.01 -6.31 41.75
N ARG A 332 -10.90 -7.09 42.84
CA ARG A 332 -12.00 -7.96 43.33
C ARG A 332 -13.14 -7.19 44.02
N LYS A 333 -13.18 -5.86 43.91
CA LYS A 333 -14.17 -5.00 44.56
C LYS A 333 -15.09 -4.40 43.50
N ASP A 334 -16.38 -4.57 43.70
CA ASP A 334 -17.39 -3.87 42.90
C ASP A 334 -17.43 -2.39 43.30
N ASP A 335 -16.93 -1.52 42.42
CA ASP A 335 -17.08 -0.07 42.56
C ASP A 335 -18.34 0.41 41.84
N ALA A 336 -19.31 0.89 42.62
CA ALA A 336 -20.61 1.34 42.11
C ALA A 336 -20.49 2.56 41.19
N ASN A 337 -19.54 3.46 41.43
CA ASN A 337 -19.33 4.64 40.60
C ASN A 337 -18.76 4.25 39.24
N HIS A 338 -17.76 3.37 39.22
CA HIS A 338 -17.20 2.83 37.98
C HIS A 338 -18.24 2.06 37.15
N GLN A 339 -19.08 1.21 37.78
CA GLN A 339 -20.17 0.53 37.06
C GLN A 339 -21.21 1.50 36.49
N ALA A 340 -21.49 2.60 37.19
CA ALA A 340 -22.39 3.65 36.70
C ALA A 340 -21.81 4.38 35.48
N ILE A 341 -20.50 4.67 35.49
CA ILE A 341 -19.78 5.24 34.34
C ILE A 341 -19.82 4.26 33.15
N VAL A 342 -19.50 2.98 33.36
CA VAL A 342 -19.58 1.95 32.31
C VAL A 342 -20.99 1.90 31.70
N SER A 343 -22.02 1.91 32.53
CA SER A 343 -23.42 1.86 32.07
C SER A 343 -23.81 3.11 31.27
N LEU A 344 -23.38 4.29 31.73
CA LEU A 344 -23.60 5.55 31.03
C LEU A 344 -22.99 5.54 29.63
N PHE A 345 -21.70 5.17 29.52
CA PHE A 345 -20.99 5.13 28.25
C PHE A 345 -21.52 4.04 27.32
N ARG A 346 -21.86 2.85 27.85
CA ARG A 346 -22.50 1.78 27.08
C ARG A 346 -23.80 2.25 26.44
N ASN A 347 -24.68 2.89 27.21
CA ASN A 347 -25.97 3.37 26.70
C ASN A 347 -25.78 4.50 25.68
N ALA A 348 -24.82 5.40 25.90
CA ALA A 348 -24.52 6.48 24.95
C ALA A 348 -23.95 5.94 23.61
N ALA A 349 -23.08 4.93 23.67
CA ALA A 349 -22.43 4.32 22.52
C ALA A 349 -23.33 3.36 21.70
N GLN A 350 -24.51 2.99 22.20
CA GLN A 350 -25.47 2.15 21.46
C GLN A 350 -26.03 2.84 20.20
N SER A 351 -25.89 4.17 20.09
CA SER A 351 -26.37 4.96 18.96
C SER A 351 -25.40 5.05 17.77
N THR A 352 -24.13 4.68 17.96
CA THR A 352 -23.06 4.73 16.93
C THR A 352 -22.56 3.31 16.63
N LEU A 353 -23.08 2.71 15.55
CA LEU A 353 -22.89 1.29 15.22
C LEU A 353 -21.54 0.95 14.56
N THR A 354 -20.70 1.93 14.25
CA THR A 354 -19.93 1.85 13.00
C THR A 354 -18.50 1.33 13.06
N LEU A 355 -17.90 0.98 14.22
CA LEU A 355 -16.56 0.33 14.24
C LEU A 355 -16.22 -0.44 15.54
N THR A 356 -17.16 -1.25 16.04
CA THR A 356 -16.99 -1.93 17.35
C THR A 356 -15.98 -3.09 17.35
N LEU A 357 -15.69 -3.72 16.20
CA LEU A 357 -14.78 -4.88 16.09
C LEU A 357 -13.30 -4.47 16.01
N GLU A 358 -12.95 -3.47 15.20
CA GLU A 358 -11.57 -2.94 15.21
C GLU A 358 -11.21 -2.31 16.56
N ARG A 359 -12.18 -1.65 17.20
CA ARG A 359 -12.06 -1.12 18.57
C ARG A 359 -11.82 -2.21 19.61
N LEU A 360 -12.42 -3.39 19.47
CA LEU A 360 -12.16 -4.54 20.35
C LEU A 360 -10.66 -4.87 20.39
N PHE A 361 -9.98 -4.75 19.25
CA PHE A 361 -8.58 -5.12 19.07
C PHE A 361 -7.61 -3.93 19.17
N THR A 362 -8.10 -2.69 19.24
CA THR A 362 -7.30 -1.46 19.38
C THR A 362 -6.40 -1.48 20.62
N PHE A 363 -6.75 -2.25 21.65
CA PHE A 363 -5.94 -2.39 22.87
C PHE A 363 -4.72 -3.32 22.72
N MET A 364 -4.64 -4.17 21.68
CA MET A 364 -3.75 -5.33 21.70
C MET A 364 -2.81 -5.45 20.50
N ALA A 365 -1.91 -4.48 20.36
CA ALA A 365 -0.78 -4.65 19.46
C ALA A 365 0.59 -4.45 20.14
N GLU A 366 0.65 -3.80 21.31
CA GLU A 366 1.94 -3.55 22.00
C GLU A 366 1.86 -3.37 23.53
N TYR A 367 0.68 -3.50 24.15
CA TYR A 367 0.42 -2.92 25.47
C TYR A 367 -0.04 -3.89 26.58
N THR A 368 -0.09 -5.21 26.34
CA THR A 368 -0.73 -6.14 27.29
C THR A 368 0.01 -7.48 27.43
N TYR A 369 0.12 -7.98 28.67
CA TYR A 369 0.66 -9.31 28.96
C TYR A 369 -0.34 -10.45 28.68
N GLY A 370 -1.62 -10.13 28.43
CA GLY A 370 -2.73 -11.07 28.25
C GLY A 370 -3.97 -10.42 27.62
N ASP A 371 -5.04 -11.20 27.46
CA ASP A 371 -6.26 -10.81 26.73
C ASP A 371 -7.26 -10.01 27.58
N GLU A 372 -6.83 -9.51 28.72
CA GLU A 372 -7.71 -9.01 29.79
C GLU A 372 -8.53 -7.79 29.34
N TYR A 373 -7.94 -6.87 28.56
CA TYR A 373 -8.65 -5.70 28.05
C TYR A 373 -9.70 -6.05 27.00
N ILE A 374 -9.44 -7.07 26.16
CA ILE A 374 -10.45 -7.60 25.23
C ILE A 374 -11.61 -8.19 26.03
N ARG A 375 -11.34 -8.98 27.08
CA ARG A 375 -12.37 -9.54 27.95
C ARG A 375 -13.17 -8.46 28.67
N VAL A 376 -12.52 -7.39 29.14
CA VAL A 376 -13.20 -6.25 29.77
C VAL A 376 -14.07 -5.52 28.75
N TYR A 377 -13.55 -5.16 27.58
CA TYR A 377 -14.32 -4.49 26.54
C TYR A 377 -15.52 -5.34 26.09
N TYR A 378 -15.28 -6.63 25.81
CA TYR A 378 -16.30 -7.60 25.43
C TYR A 378 -17.41 -7.69 26.51
N SER A 379 -17.04 -7.95 27.76
CA SER A 379 -18.00 -8.13 28.85
C SER A 379 -18.72 -6.85 29.29
N LYS A 380 -18.08 -5.68 29.13
CA LYS A 380 -18.63 -4.40 29.62
C LYS A 380 -19.31 -3.57 28.54
N PHE A 381 -18.95 -3.68 27.27
CA PHE A 381 -19.50 -2.84 26.20
C PHE A 381 -20.15 -3.63 25.07
N LEU A 382 -19.90 -4.95 24.97
CA LEU A 382 -20.47 -5.84 23.95
C LEU A 382 -21.29 -6.98 24.59
N THR A 383 -22.13 -6.66 25.57
CA THR A 383 -22.94 -7.67 26.28
C THR A 383 -23.92 -8.41 25.37
N ASP A 384 -24.29 -7.80 24.25
CA ASP A 384 -25.19 -8.32 23.22
C ASP A 384 -24.44 -8.85 21.97
N TYR A 385 -23.11 -9.04 22.05
CA TYR A 385 -22.24 -9.38 20.92
C TYR A 385 -22.80 -10.48 20.01
N GLN A 386 -23.15 -11.62 20.59
CA GLN A 386 -23.59 -12.80 19.83
C GLN A 386 -24.92 -12.58 19.10
N THR A 387 -25.78 -11.70 19.61
CA THR A 387 -27.07 -11.35 18.99
C THR A 387 -26.96 -10.14 18.06
N ARG A 388 -26.00 -9.25 18.33
CA ARG A 388 -25.81 -7.99 17.59
C ARG A 388 -25.03 -8.19 16.29
N PHE A 389 -24.04 -9.07 16.29
CA PHE A 389 -23.15 -9.29 15.14
C PHE A 389 -23.56 -10.52 14.35
N SER A 390 -23.47 -10.41 13.02
CA SER A 390 -23.72 -11.54 12.13
C SER A 390 -22.62 -12.61 12.27
N LEU A 391 -22.84 -13.81 11.72
CA LEU A 391 -21.77 -14.82 11.67
C LEU A 391 -20.55 -14.30 10.88
N SER A 392 -20.76 -13.56 9.78
CA SER A 392 -19.66 -12.98 9.01
C SER A 392 -18.80 -12.03 9.83
N ASP A 393 -19.43 -11.13 10.60
CA ASP A 393 -18.71 -10.17 11.47
C ASP A 393 -17.92 -10.90 12.57
N ARG A 394 -18.49 -11.97 13.14
CA ARG A 394 -17.82 -12.80 14.14
C ARG A 394 -16.64 -13.58 13.56
N LEU A 395 -16.77 -14.10 12.34
CA LEU A 395 -15.69 -14.77 11.62
C LEU A 395 -14.55 -13.82 11.29
N GLU A 396 -14.88 -12.60 10.86
CA GLU A 396 -13.90 -11.54 10.70
C GLU A 396 -13.17 -11.26 12.02
N ALA A 397 -13.91 -11.09 13.13
CA ALA A 397 -13.30 -10.89 14.45
C ALA A 397 -12.35 -12.01 14.85
N VAL A 398 -12.69 -13.27 14.56
CA VAL A 398 -11.84 -14.44 14.78
C VAL A 398 -10.58 -14.38 13.90
N ARG A 399 -10.70 -14.01 12.63
CA ARG A 399 -9.56 -13.79 11.73
C ARG A 399 -8.61 -12.71 12.26
N LEU A 400 -9.13 -11.60 12.77
CA LEU A 400 -8.32 -10.54 13.37
C LEU A 400 -7.62 -11.04 14.64
N ALA A 401 -8.38 -11.71 15.51
CA ALA A 401 -7.89 -12.27 16.76
C ALA A 401 -6.77 -13.29 16.55
N ALA A 402 -6.77 -14.03 15.43
CA ALA A 402 -5.73 -15.00 15.11
C ALA A 402 -4.32 -14.41 15.20
N PHE A 403 -4.14 -13.12 14.89
CA PHE A 403 -2.82 -12.48 14.93
C PHE A 403 -2.41 -12.01 16.34
N ILE A 404 -3.37 -11.70 17.22
CA ILE A 404 -3.12 -10.88 18.43
C ILE A 404 -3.54 -11.53 19.76
N VAL A 405 -4.56 -12.38 19.78
CA VAL A 405 -5.13 -12.98 21.02
C VAL A 405 -4.27 -14.10 21.56
N ARG A 406 -3.89 -14.07 22.84
CA ARG A 406 -2.94 -15.05 23.41
C ARG A 406 -3.60 -16.34 23.88
N GLU A 407 -4.85 -16.28 24.34
CA GLU A 407 -5.57 -17.41 24.91
C GLU A 407 -6.64 -17.94 23.93
N ASP A 408 -6.70 -19.26 23.78
CA ASP A 408 -7.67 -19.98 22.95
C ASP A 408 -9.12 -19.71 23.39
N THR A 409 -9.34 -19.54 24.70
CA THR A 409 -10.68 -19.27 25.25
C THR A 409 -11.22 -17.91 24.81
N THR A 410 -10.39 -16.86 24.84
CA THR A 410 -10.73 -15.54 24.31
C THR A 410 -11.02 -15.64 22.82
N TYR A 411 -10.17 -16.36 22.07
CA TYR A 411 -10.32 -16.56 20.63
C TYR A 411 -11.66 -17.24 20.27
N LEU A 412 -11.98 -18.35 20.94
CA LEU A 412 -13.22 -19.09 20.71
C LEU A 412 -14.47 -18.32 21.14
N ASN A 413 -14.38 -17.49 22.19
CA ASN A 413 -15.51 -16.67 22.66
C ASN A 413 -15.99 -15.65 21.61
N LEU A 414 -15.12 -15.23 20.69
CA LEU A 414 -15.46 -14.34 19.58
C LEU A 414 -16.30 -15.05 18.52
N LEU A 415 -16.17 -16.37 18.40
CA LEU A 415 -17.01 -17.19 17.54
C LEU A 415 -18.32 -17.55 18.23
N SER A 416 -18.26 -18.13 19.43
CA SER A 416 -19.42 -18.65 20.15
C SER A 416 -19.23 -18.57 21.66
N SER A 417 -20.31 -18.25 22.39
CA SER A 417 -20.27 -18.10 23.85
C SER A 417 -20.01 -19.42 24.61
N ASP A 418 -20.22 -20.56 23.96
CA ASP A 418 -19.95 -21.89 24.52
C ASP A 418 -18.60 -22.46 24.06
N HIS A 419 -17.82 -21.68 23.30
CA HIS A 419 -16.53 -22.05 22.74
C HIS A 419 -16.56 -23.28 21.82
N THR A 420 -17.71 -23.56 21.19
CA THR A 420 -17.87 -24.65 20.22
C THR A 420 -17.71 -24.18 18.78
N ILE A 421 -17.29 -25.10 17.89
CA ILE A 421 -17.17 -24.87 16.44
C ILE A 421 -18.09 -25.86 15.74
N SER A 422 -19.18 -25.39 15.13
CA SER A 422 -20.12 -26.26 14.42
C SER A 422 -19.69 -26.49 12.96
N PRO A 423 -20.13 -27.59 12.31
CA PRO A 423 -19.86 -27.80 10.88
C PRO A 423 -20.39 -26.68 9.98
N SER A 424 -21.51 -26.04 10.35
CA SER A 424 -22.05 -24.90 9.61
C SER A 424 -21.17 -23.66 9.73
N ASP A 425 -20.45 -23.48 10.86
CA ASP A 425 -19.55 -22.34 11.02
C ASP A 425 -18.36 -22.49 10.08
N VAL A 426 -17.81 -23.71 10.00
CA VAL A 426 -16.67 -24.04 9.12
C VAL A 426 -17.04 -23.88 7.65
N GLU A 427 -18.16 -24.46 7.22
CA GLU A 427 -18.62 -24.37 5.82
C GLU A 427 -18.86 -22.92 5.38
N LYS A 428 -19.55 -22.13 6.20
CA LYS A 428 -19.81 -20.72 5.89
C LYS A 428 -18.55 -19.87 5.97
N SER A 429 -17.59 -20.23 6.83
CA SER A 429 -16.33 -19.50 6.94
C SER A 429 -15.53 -19.53 5.64
N ASP A 430 -15.51 -20.69 4.95
CA ASP A 430 -14.88 -20.83 3.65
C ASP A 430 -15.67 -20.04 2.56
N GLU A 431 -17.01 -20.03 2.61
CA GLU A 431 -17.86 -19.26 1.68
C GLU A 431 -17.65 -17.74 1.79
N TYR A 432 -17.51 -17.23 3.02
CA TYR A 432 -17.28 -15.81 3.27
C TYR A 432 -15.82 -15.38 3.04
N GLY A 433 -14.89 -16.32 2.84
CA GLY A 433 -13.47 -16.01 2.69
C GLY A 433 -12.78 -15.64 4.01
N PHE A 434 -13.27 -16.16 5.14
CA PHE A 434 -12.71 -15.99 6.48
C PHE A 434 -12.54 -17.36 7.16
N SER A 435 -11.80 -18.27 6.54
CA SER A 435 -11.75 -19.67 6.97
C SER A 435 -11.28 -19.80 8.41
N LEU A 436 -12.08 -20.54 9.19
CA LEU A 436 -11.74 -20.86 10.58
C LEU A 436 -10.46 -21.69 10.67
N LEU A 437 -10.20 -22.55 9.69
CA LEU A 437 -9.02 -23.41 9.67
C LEU A 437 -7.75 -22.59 9.37
N HIS A 438 -7.82 -21.63 8.45
CA HIS A 438 -6.73 -20.68 8.22
C HIS A 438 -6.43 -19.84 9.46
N SER A 439 -7.48 -19.28 10.07
CA SER A 439 -7.35 -18.43 11.26
C SER A 439 -6.76 -19.21 12.44
N ALA A 440 -7.21 -20.44 12.68
CA ALA A 440 -6.64 -21.30 13.71
C ALA A 440 -5.17 -21.66 13.40
N ALA A 441 -4.85 -22.00 12.16
CA ALA A 441 -3.49 -22.32 11.72
C ALA A 441 -2.53 -21.14 11.95
N ILE A 442 -2.91 -19.92 11.54
CA ILE A 442 -2.12 -18.70 11.79
C ILE A 442 -1.90 -18.51 13.28
N ALA A 443 -2.97 -18.62 14.07
CA ALA A 443 -2.90 -18.42 15.50
C ALA A 443 -1.90 -19.39 16.17
N THR A 444 -2.03 -20.68 15.87
CA THR A 444 -1.14 -21.74 16.35
C THR A 444 0.30 -21.51 15.93
N GLY A 445 0.55 -21.18 14.66
CA GLY A 445 1.90 -20.93 14.13
C GLY A 445 2.62 -19.81 14.87
N ILE A 446 1.93 -18.68 15.10
CA ILE A 446 2.45 -17.54 15.87
C ILE A 446 2.85 -17.95 17.30
N ARG A 447 1.95 -18.61 18.05
CA ARG A 447 2.20 -18.91 19.48
C ARG A 447 3.27 -19.99 19.62
N LEU A 448 3.30 -20.97 18.71
CA LEU A 448 4.31 -22.02 18.71
C LEU A 448 5.71 -21.46 18.37
N ALA A 449 5.82 -20.53 17.44
CA ALA A 449 7.08 -19.83 17.16
C ALA A 449 7.57 -19.03 18.38
N ASP A 450 6.68 -18.29 19.06
CA ASP A 450 7.01 -17.57 20.31
C ASP A 450 7.54 -18.55 21.39
N GLU A 451 6.91 -19.72 21.54
CA GLU A 451 7.26 -20.75 22.52
C GLU A 451 8.61 -21.42 22.23
N LEU A 452 8.92 -21.70 20.97
CA LEU A 452 10.17 -22.34 20.54
C LEU A 452 11.38 -21.42 20.71
N GLN A 453 11.17 -20.11 20.64
CA GLN A 453 12.21 -19.09 20.76
C GLN A 453 12.27 -18.46 22.17
N PHE A 454 11.56 -19.04 23.14
CA PHE A 454 11.41 -18.48 24.48
C PHE A 454 12.74 -18.46 25.27
N ASP A 455 13.23 -17.26 25.61
CA ASP A 455 14.38 -17.11 26.51
C ASP A 455 13.97 -17.30 27.98
N ARG A 456 14.48 -18.38 28.59
CA ARG A 456 14.23 -18.72 30.01
C ARG A 456 14.70 -17.67 31.01
N ARG A 457 15.56 -16.72 30.59
CA ARG A 457 16.03 -15.61 31.42
C ARG A 457 15.02 -14.46 31.48
N ILE A 458 14.05 -14.44 30.57
CA ILE A 458 13.00 -13.43 30.49
C ILE A 458 11.75 -13.97 31.20
N LEU A 459 11.26 -13.24 32.21
CA LEU A 459 10.01 -13.54 32.93
C LEU A 459 8.79 -13.19 32.06
N ARG A 460 8.53 -13.98 31.00
CA ARG A 460 7.32 -13.89 30.18
C ARG A 460 6.45 -15.14 30.34
N PRO A 461 5.11 -15.02 30.41
CA PRO A 461 4.23 -16.17 30.39
C PRO A 461 4.27 -16.83 29.01
N ARG A 462 4.30 -18.17 29.00
CA ARG A 462 4.21 -18.97 27.78
C ARG A 462 2.83 -18.81 27.17
N THR A 463 2.77 -18.45 25.89
CA THR A 463 1.52 -18.18 25.16
C THR A 463 1.00 -19.41 24.43
N TYR A 464 1.87 -20.36 24.10
CA TYR A 464 1.45 -21.66 23.57
C TYR A 464 1.05 -22.61 24.70
N THR A 465 -0.12 -23.22 24.55
CA THR A 465 -0.61 -24.33 25.37
C THR A 465 -1.16 -25.40 24.43
N SER A 466 -1.33 -26.63 24.93
CA SER A 466 -1.97 -27.71 24.14
C SER A 466 -3.39 -27.36 23.69
N ALA A 467 -4.03 -26.34 24.30
CA ALA A 467 -5.36 -25.89 23.93
C ALA A 467 -5.42 -25.28 22.52
N TRP A 468 -4.33 -24.69 22.02
CA TRP A 468 -4.27 -24.20 20.63
C TRP A 468 -4.31 -25.34 19.60
N SER A 469 -3.68 -26.48 19.90
CA SER A 469 -3.85 -27.72 19.11
C SER A 469 -5.29 -28.24 19.18
N ASP A 470 -5.97 -28.11 20.33
CA ASP A 470 -7.39 -28.49 20.44
C ASP A 470 -8.29 -27.63 19.54
N VAL A 471 -7.97 -26.34 19.32
CA VAL A 471 -8.71 -25.49 18.37
C VAL A 471 -8.59 -26.04 16.94
N ILE A 472 -7.39 -26.44 16.52
CA ILE A 472 -7.14 -27.07 15.22
C ILE A 472 -7.95 -28.36 15.11
N ILE A 473 -7.80 -29.27 16.08
CA ILE A 473 -8.47 -30.58 16.08
C ILE A 473 -10.00 -30.43 16.06
N LYS A 474 -10.56 -29.50 16.84
CA LYS A 474 -12.01 -29.21 16.84
C LYS A 474 -12.48 -28.70 15.47
N THR A 475 -11.74 -27.78 14.87
CA THR A 475 -12.06 -27.23 13.54
C THR A 475 -12.03 -28.33 12.49
N LEU A 476 -10.99 -29.17 12.50
CA LEU A 476 -10.81 -30.30 11.58
C LEU A 476 -11.92 -31.35 11.70
N ARG A 477 -12.33 -31.70 12.92
CA ARG A 477 -13.42 -32.66 13.16
C ARG A 477 -14.79 -32.14 12.72
N SER A 478 -14.95 -30.82 12.63
CA SER A 478 -16.16 -30.17 12.13
C SER A 478 -16.17 -29.98 10.61
N LEU A 479 -15.12 -30.38 9.88
CA LEU A 479 -15.07 -30.25 8.41
C LEU A 479 -16.08 -31.21 7.74
N PRO A 480 -16.95 -30.70 6.83
CA PRO A 480 -17.90 -31.54 6.12
C PRO A 480 -17.26 -32.41 5.01
N ASN A 481 -16.07 -32.07 4.53
CA ASN A 481 -15.34 -32.81 3.48
C ASN A 481 -13.81 -32.62 3.59
N THR A 482 -13.02 -33.45 2.88
CA THR A 482 -11.55 -33.31 2.77
C THR A 482 -11.12 -32.18 1.81
N MET A 483 -12.06 -31.47 1.17
CA MET A 483 -11.74 -30.39 0.24
C MET A 483 -11.26 -29.12 0.93
N SER A 484 -11.69 -28.87 2.16
CA SER A 484 -11.30 -27.68 2.92
C SER A 484 -9.86 -27.73 3.50
N LEU A 485 -9.24 -28.90 3.62
CA LEU A 485 -7.86 -29.05 4.17
C LEU A 485 -6.75 -28.36 3.35
N CYS A 486 -6.97 -28.19 2.06
CA CYS A 486 -6.04 -27.53 1.12
C CYS A 486 -6.74 -26.33 0.45
N HIS A 487 -7.81 -25.80 1.07
CA HIS A 487 -8.50 -24.61 0.56
C HIS A 487 -7.51 -23.46 0.45
N ILE A 488 -7.61 -22.66 -0.62
CA ILE A 488 -6.73 -21.52 -0.83
C ILE A 488 -7.47 -20.25 -0.47
N GLU A 489 -6.93 -19.50 0.47
CA GLU A 489 -7.45 -18.20 0.90
C GLU A 489 -6.37 -17.13 0.76
N THR A 490 -6.81 -15.89 0.51
CA THR A 490 -5.96 -14.70 0.61
C THR A 490 -5.91 -14.27 2.06
N VAL A 491 -4.78 -14.52 2.72
CA VAL A 491 -4.52 -14.11 4.09
C VAL A 491 -4.06 -12.66 4.10
N VAL A 492 -4.83 -11.81 4.78
CA VAL A 492 -4.50 -10.41 5.04
C VAL A 492 -4.00 -10.28 6.48
N PRO A 493 -2.70 -10.12 6.71
CA PRO A 493 -2.16 -9.92 8.06
C PRO A 493 -2.73 -8.66 8.69
N TRP A 494 -2.86 -8.68 10.02
CA TRP A 494 -3.16 -7.45 10.75
C TRP A 494 -2.07 -6.41 10.47
N ASP A 495 -2.45 -5.16 10.22
CA ASP A 495 -1.56 -4.06 9.77
C ASP A 495 -0.31 -3.89 10.66
N TRP A 496 -0.40 -4.33 11.91
CA TRP A 496 0.69 -4.42 12.87
C TRP A 496 1.91 -5.23 12.43
N PHE A 497 1.72 -6.41 11.83
CA PHE A 497 2.82 -7.39 11.68
C PHE A 497 3.76 -7.07 10.53
N VAL A 498 3.47 -6.00 9.79
CA VAL A 498 4.24 -5.52 8.66
C VAL A 498 4.46 -6.58 7.54
N VAL A 499 3.76 -7.73 7.58
CA VAL A 499 3.85 -8.80 6.57
C VAL A 499 2.90 -8.53 5.38
N PRO A 500 3.31 -8.73 4.12
CA PRO A 500 2.43 -8.55 2.97
C PRO A 500 1.27 -9.54 2.95
N VAL A 501 0.21 -9.23 2.21
CA VAL A 501 -0.89 -10.16 1.92
C VAL A 501 -0.35 -11.36 1.16
N TRP A 502 -0.81 -12.56 1.49
CA TRP A 502 -0.38 -13.79 0.82
C TRP A 502 -1.54 -14.73 0.51
N LYS A 503 -1.42 -15.53 -0.57
CA LYS A 503 -2.33 -16.66 -0.81
C LYS A 503 -1.71 -17.92 -0.24
N ALA A 504 -2.49 -18.69 0.51
CA ALA A 504 -1.99 -19.85 1.21
C ALA A 504 -3.03 -20.96 1.27
N THR A 505 -2.56 -22.18 1.50
CA THR A 505 -3.32 -23.27 2.13
C THR A 505 -3.28 -23.12 3.66
N PRO A 506 -4.04 -23.90 4.44
CA PRO A 506 -3.93 -23.87 5.90
C PRO A 506 -2.51 -24.15 6.43
N LEU A 507 -1.77 -25.08 5.80
CA LEU A 507 -0.37 -25.35 6.15
C LEU A 507 0.54 -24.14 5.89
N ILE A 508 0.39 -23.48 4.74
CA ILE A 508 1.17 -22.27 4.44
C ILE A 508 0.77 -21.13 5.38
N SER A 509 -0.49 -21.06 5.80
CA SER A 509 -0.98 -20.05 6.76
C SER A 509 -0.39 -20.25 8.15
N LEU A 510 -0.21 -21.50 8.59
CA LEU A 510 0.53 -21.85 9.81
C LEU A 510 1.98 -21.37 9.74
N LEU A 511 2.69 -21.66 8.64
CA LEU A 511 4.07 -21.24 8.44
C LEU A 511 4.20 -19.70 8.34
N GLY A 512 3.25 -19.04 7.67
CA GLY A 512 3.15 -17.58 7.61
C GLY A 512 2.90 -16.95 8.98
N GLY A 513 2.06 -17.59 9.81
CA GLY A 513 1.89 -17.23 11.21
C GLY A 513 3.20 -17.33 12.00
N ALA A 514 3.93 -18.44 11.87
CA ALA A 514 5.24 -18.59 12.51
C ALA A 514 6.21 -17.48 12.07
N LEU A 515 6.30 -17.22 10.76
CA LEU A 515 7.14 -16.15 10.19
C LEU A 515 6.85 -14.77 10.79
N CYS A 516 5.59 -14.46 11.11
CA CYS A 516 5.22 -13.20 11.77
C CYS A 516 5.89 -13.01 13.14
N ARG A 517 6.46 -14.06 13.75
CA ARG A 517 7.12 -14.05 15.07
C ARG A 517 8.51 -14.67 15.12
N VAL A 518 9.09 -15.12 14.00
CA VAL A 518 10.49 -15.57 14.01
C VAL A 518 11.41 -14.37 14.17
N SER A 519 12.34 -14.44 15.12
CA SER A 519 13.30 -13.37 15.37
C SER A 519 14.34 -13.28 14.24
N PRO A 520 14.56 -12.10 13.64
CA PRO A 520 15.54 -11.88 12.57
C PRO A 520 16.99 -12.04 13.03
N HIS A 521 17.22 -12.02 14.34
CA HIS A 521 18.54 -12.18 14.95
C HIS A 521 18.94 -13.65 15.10
N LEU A 522 17.99 -14.59 14.99
CA LEU A 522 18.32 -16.01 14.97
C LEU A 522 19.03 -16.38 13.66
N PRO A 523 20.07 -17.23 13.72
CA PRO A 523 20.66 -17.85 12.54
C PRO A 523 19.59 -18.57 11.70
N LEU A 524 19.81 -18.67 10.38
CA LEU A 524 18.87 -19.37 9.48
C LEU A 524 18.70 -20.86 9.82
N GLU A 525 19.69 -21.48 10.45
CA GLU A 525 19.59 -22.85 10.95
C GLU A 525 18.53 -22.96 12.05
N GLU A 526 18.48 -21.99 12.96
CA GLU A 526 17.48 -21.93 14.02
C GLU A 526 16.09 -21.54 13.48
N TRP A 527 16.02 -20.79 12.37
CA TRP A 527 14.76 -20.58 11.63
C TRP A 527 14.21 -21.89 11.06
N ASP A 528 15.10 -22.73 10.52
CA ASP A 528 14.70 -24.04 9.97
C ASP A 528 14.14 -24.91 11.08
N ASP A 529 14.80 -24.95 12.24
CA ASP A 529 14.31 -25.68 13.42
C ASP A 529 12.91 -25.23 13.83
N VAL A 530 12.62 -23.92 13.81
CA VAL A 530 11.28 -23.39 14.09
C VAL A 530 10.26 -23.86 13.04
N PHE A 531 10.54 -23.70 11.74
CA PHE A 531 9.61 -24.13 10.69
C PHE A 531 9.37 -25.63 10.69
N GLN A 532 10.41 -26.44 10.88
CA GLN A 532 10.24 -27.88 11.00
C GLN A 532 9.43 -28.24 12.24
N ALA A 533 9.69 -27.64 13.40
CA ALA A 533 8.94 -27.93 14.62
C ALA A 533 7.45 -27.56 14.48
N VAL A 534 7.15 -26.42 13.86
CA VAL A 534 5.78 -25.96 13.57
C VAL A 534 5.07 -26.93 12.61
N LEU A 535 5.72 -27.33 11.51
CA LEU A 535 5.22 -28.33 10.58
C LEU A 535 4.89 -29.65 11.30
N LYS A 536 5.83 -30.16 12.11
CA LYS A 536 5.65 -31.44 12.81
C LYS A 536 4.50 -31.38 13.82
N GLN A 537 4.26 -30.23 14.45
CA GLN A 537 3.11 -30.08 15.33
C GLN A 537 1.79 -30.11 14.55
N TRP A 538 1.70 -29.41 13.43
CA TRP A 538 0.52 -29.47 12.55
C TRP A 538 0.19 -30.89 12.09
N LEU A 539 1.20 -31.66 11.70
CA LEU A 539 1.00 -33.06 11.30
C LEU A 539 0.49 -33.93 12.46
N ARG A 540 0.97 -33.71 13.69
CA ARG A 540 0.44 -34.40 14.88
C ARG A 540 -1.02 -34.04 15.13
N ASP A 541 -1.40 -32.79 14.91
CA ASP A 541 -2.77 -32.32 15.09
C ASP A 541 -3.70 -32.91 14.01
N LEU A 542 -3.23 -33.02 12.75
CA LEU A 542 -3.94 -33.71 11.67
C LEU A 542 -4.17 -35.19 11.98
N VAL A 543 -3.14 -35.92 12.43
CA VAL A 543 -3.27 -37.33 12.85
C VAL A 543 -4.26 -37.48 14.00
N SER A 544 -4.22 -36.56 14.98
CA SER A 544 -5.15 -36.55 16.12
C SER A 544 -6.61 -36.25 15.73
N ALA A 545 -6.80 -35.57 14.59
CA ALA A 545 -8.11 -35.35 13.97
C ALA A 545 -8.57 -36.52 13.07
N GLY A 546 -7.72 -37.53 12.84
CA GLY A 546 -8.02 -38.69 12.01
C GLY A 546 -7.74 -38.50 10.52
N VAL A 547 -6.89 -37.54 10.15
CA VAL A 547 -6.49 -37.28 8.76
C VAL A 547 -5.36 -38.24 8.36
N ASP A 548 -5.50 -38.88 7.19
CA ASP A 548 -4.44 -39.68 6.58
C ASP A 548 -3.37 -38.77 5.97
N LEU A 549 -2.15 -38.83 6.50
CA LEU A 549 -1.06 -37.96 6.07
C LEU A 549 -0.65 -38.23 4.62
N LEU A 550 -0.66 -39.48 4.15
CA LEU A 550 -0.23 -39.77 2.78
C LEU A 550 -1.17 -39.11 1.77
N THR A 551 -2.48 -39.31 1.93
CA THR A 551 -3.50 -38.66 1.09
C THR A 551 -3.44 -37.13 1.18
N TYR A 552 -3.23 -36.59 2.39
CA TYR A 552 -3.09 -35.15 2.60
C TYR A 552 -1.84 -34.60 1.89
N GLY A 553 -0.69 -35.26 1.99
CA GLY A 553 0.57 -34.85 1.38
C GLY A 553 0.53 -34.89 -0.14
N GLU A 554 -0.09 -35.90 -0.74
CA GLU A 554 -0.31 -35.96 -2.19
C GLU A 554 -1.10 -34.74 -2.65
N LYS A 555 -2.19 -34.42 -1.95
CA LYS A 555 -3.09 -33.32 -2.30
C LYS A 555 -2.46 -31.95 -2.05
N GLU A 556 -1.78 -31.77 -0.92
CA GLU A 556 -1.08 -30.53 -0.59
C GLU A 556 0.05 -30.27 -1.59
N SER A 557 0.84 -31.30 -1.90
CA SER A 557 1.92 -31.22 -2.90
C SER A 557 1.37 -30.95 -4.31
N GLU A 558 0.26 -31.60 -4.68
CA GLU A 558 -0.44 -31.34 -5.94
C GLU A 558 -0.97 -29.90 -5.99
N THR A 559 -1.58 -29.42 -4.92
CA THR A 559 -2.07 -28.03 -4.81
C THR A 559 -0.93 -27.04 -4.95
N MET A 560 0.22 -27.27 -4.29
CA MET A 560 1.43 -26.45 -4.41
C MET A 560 2.11 -26.53 -5.80
N ARG A 561 1.86 -27.59 -6.58
CA ARG A 561 2.40 -27.78 -7.94
C ARG A 561 1.49 -27.21 -9.03
N ILE A 562 0.18 -27.44 -8.96
CA ILE A 562 -0.81 -27.10 -9.99
C ILE A 562 -1.05 -25.59 -10.07
N THR A 563 -0.99 -24.87 -8.96
CA THR A 563 -1.45 -23.48 -8.90
C THR A 563 -0.48 -22.41 -9.43
N HIS A 564 0.78 -22.75 -9.78
CA HIS A 564 1.81 -21.79 -10.23
C HIS A 564 1.95 -20.55 -9.27
N PRO A 565 2.83 -19.55 -9.46
CA PRO A 565 3.63 -18.89 -8.40
C PRO A 565 2.91 -18.30 -7.17
N GLU A 566 1.60 -18.02 -7.25
CA GLU A 566 0.82 -17.28 -6.24
C GLU A 566 0.65 -18.03 -4.90
N VAL A 567 0.58 -19.36 -4.90
CA VAL A 567 0.39 -20.17 -3.66
C VAL A 567 1.74 -20.52 -3.00
N LYS A 568 2.85 -20.23 -3.66
CA LYS A 568 4.21 -20.38 -3.10
C LYS A 568 4.61 -19.20 -2.22
N GLY A 569 3.68 -18.29 -1.95
CA GLY A 569 3.96 -16.89 -1.71
C GLY A 569 3.43 -16.31 -0.41
N ALA A 570 3.95 -16.71 0.75
CA ALA A 570 4.27 -15.75 1.83
C ALA A 570 5.56 -14.93 1.50
N PHE A 571 5.95 -15.02 0.23
CA PHE A 571 7.29 -15.24 -0.32
C PHE A 571 7.32 -14.96 -1.85
N ASP A 572 6.28 -14.29 -2.33
CA ASP A 572 6.16 -13.91 -3.74
C ASP A 572 6.88 -12.58 -3.95
N SER A 573 7.58 -12.45 -5.07
CA SER A 573 8.01 -11.18 -5.68
C SER A 573 6.92 -10.11 -5.61
N ASP A 574 5.65 -10.46 -5.78
CA ASP A 574 4.54 -9.52 -5.71
C ASP A 574 4.15 -9.13 -4.28
N ALA A 575 4.31 -10.01 -3.29
CA ALA A 575 4.18 -9.66 -1.88
C ALA A 575 5.35 -8.76 -1.41
N ILE A 576 6.57 -9.02 -1.91
CA ILE A 576 7.72 -8.11 -1.79
C ILE A 576 7.37 -6.76 -2.41
N ASN A 577 6.81 -6.75 -3.63
CA ASN A 577 6.48 -5.53 -4.37
C ASN A 577 5.26 -4.78 -3.79
N LEU A 578 4.28 -5.46 -3.19
CA LEU A 578 3.12 -4.89 -2.50
C LEU A 578 3.54 -4.31 -1.14
N SER A 579 4.41 -4.98 -0.37
CA SER A 579 4.99 -4.41 0.85
C SER A 579 5.78 -3.11 0.58
N ARG A 580 6.29 -2.94 -0.65
CA ARG A 580 6.99 -1.74 -1.13
C ARG A 580 6.04 -0.63 -1.65
N LYS A 581 4.75 -0.93 -1.86
CA LYS A 581 3.75 -0.06 -2.50
C LYS A 581 2.58 0.35 -1.59
N VAL A 582 2.33 -0.38 -0.49
CA VAL A 582 1.24 -0.07 0.44
C VAL A 582 1.77 0.82 1.58
N VAL A 583 1.34 2.08 1.62
CA VAL A 583 1.36 2.86 2.87
C VAL A 583 0.32 2.23 3.76
N ARG A 584 0.74 1.47 4.78
CA ARG A 584 -0.18 1.01 5.82
C ARG A 584 -0.79 2.24 6.47
N ASN A 585 -2.11 2.26 6.63
CA ASN A 585 -2.75 3.24 7.50
C ASN A 585 -2.02 3.18 8.85
N PRO A 586 -1.46 4.29 9.34
CA PRO A 586 -0.95 4.32 10.70
C PRO A 586 -2.16 4.18 11.62
N LEU A 587 -2.48 2.97 12.06
CA LEU A 587 -3.18 2.82 13.32
C LEU A 587 -2.22 3.38 14.40
N GLN A 588 -2.46 4.65 14.70
CA GLN A 588 -2.09 5.37 15.91
C GLN A 588 -0.63 5.19 16.35
N ALA A 589 0.26 5.97 15.74
CA ALA A 589 1.49 6.34 16.42
C ALA A 589 1.12 7.01 17.75
N CYS A 590 1.41 6.31 18.86
CA CYS A 590 1.33 6.69 20.27
C CYS A 590 0.18 6.06 21.07
N SER A 591 0.54 5.24 22.06
CA SER A 591 -0.25 5.06 23.27
C SER A 591 0.59 5.48 24.47
N GLU A 592 -0.02 6.12 25.48
CA GLU A 592 0.68 6.49 26.72
C GLU A 592 1.26 5.24 27.40
N PRO A 593 2.49 5.30 27.96
CA PRO A 593 3.04 4.20 28.75
C PRO A 593 2.19 3.98 30.02
N GLY A 594 1.39 2.91 30.01
CA GLY A 594 0.68 2.44 31.20
C GLY A 594 1.66 2.03 32.29
N TRP A 595 1.25 2.09 33.55
CA TRP A 595 2.10 1.84 34.72
C TRP A 595 2.85 0.48 34.70
N MET A 596 2.37 -0.52 33.97
CA MET A 596 3.02 -1.82 33.78
C MET A 596 4.24 -1.77 32.82
N THR A 597 4.33 -0.77 31.93
CA THR A 597 5.46 -0.62 30.96
C THR A 597 6.77 -0.12 31.60
N LYS A 598 6.74 0.36 32.85
CA LYS A 598 7.96 0.86 33.54
C LYS A 598 8.96 -0.24 33.89
N VAL A 599 8.59 -1.52 33.79
CA VAL A 599 9.45 -2.67 34.10
C VAL A 599 10.17 -3.22 32.85
N GLU A 600 9.80 -2.76 31.65
CA GLU A 600 10.15 -3.45 30.39
C GLU A 600 11.13 -2.70 29.46
N ARG A 601 11.89 -1.72 29.98
CA ARG A 601 12.87 -0.98 29.17
C ARG A 601 14.14 -1.78 28.79
N ALA A 602 14.19 -3.08 29.06
CA ALA A 602 15.41 -3.87 28.95
C ALA A 602 15.49 -4.81 27.73
N PHE A 603 14.41 -5.16 27.01
CA PHE A 603 14.56 -6.13 25.91
C PHE A 603 13.65 -5.93 24.69
N ASP A 604 14.36 -5.96 23.57
CA ASP A 604 14.06 -6.21 22.16
C ASP A 604 12.64 -5.96 21.69
N ARG A 605 12.45 -4.76 21.11
CA ARG A 605 11.40 -4.58 20.13
C ARG A 605 11.84 -5.37 18.91
N SER A 606 11.14 -6.48 18.60
CA SER A 606 11.27 -7.26 17.36
C SER A 606 10.82 -6.46 16.12
N ASP A 607 11.02 -5.15 16.16
CA ASP A 607 10.61 -4.16 15.20
C ASP A 607 11.44 -4.35 13.93
N ARG A 608 10.75 -4.78 12.87
CA ARG A 608 10.98 -4.36 11.47
C ARG A 608 12.05 -5.09 10.64
N TYR A 609 12.07 -6.42 10.62
CA TYR A 609 12.94 -7.12 9.66
C TYR A 609 12.26 -8.35 9.04
N TRP A 610 11.58 -8.13 7.91
CA TRP A 610 11.15 -9.21 7.04
C TRP A 610 12.30 -9.62 6.12
N LYS A 611 12.63 -10.91 6.11
CA LYS A 611 13.46 -11.53 5.07
C LYS A 611 12.51 -12.32 4.15
N PRO A 612 12.47 -12.04 2.84
CA PRO A 612 11.70 -12.86 1.93
C PRO A 612 12.28 -14.27 1.96
N VAL A 613 11.49 -15.22 2.43
CA VAL A 613 11.79 -16.64 2.28
C VAL A 613 11.06 -17.14 1.02
N ARG A 614 11.25 -18.39 0.61
CA ARG A 614 10.50 -19.08 -0.45
C ARG A 614 10.48 -20.55 -0.15
N ILE A 615 9.30 -21.16 -0.20
CA ILE A 615 9.16 -22.62 -0.07
C ILE A 615 9.44 -23.26 -1.43
N ILE A 616 10.45 -24.13 -1.47
CA ILE A 616 10.95 -24.80 -2.68
C ILE A 616 10.18 -26.09 -2.91
N SER A 617 10.06 -26.91 -1.86
CA SER A 617 9.46 -28.23 -1.93
C SER A 617 8.96 -28.68 -0.56
N LEU A 618 8.09 -29.68 -0.58
CA LEU A 618 7.55 -30.34 0.59
C LEU A 618 7.76 -31.84 0.42
N ASP A 619 8.59 -32.42 1.26
CA ASP A 619 8.71 -33.87 1.40
C ASP A 619 7.54 -34.34 2.28
N TYR A 620 6.96 -35.50 1.95
CA TYR A 620 5.84 -36.08 2.67
C TYR A 620 5.87 -37.61 2.62
N GLY A 621 5.28 -38.23 3.64
CA GLY A 621 5.14 -39.69 3.78
C GLY A 621 4.03 -40.05 4.77
N PRO A 622 3.83 -41.36 5.05
CA PRO A 622 2.78 -41.82 5.97
C PRO A 622 3.03 -41.40 7.43
N ASP A 623 4.28 -41.20 7.83
CA ASP A 623 4.65 -40.84 9.21
C ASP A 623 5.01 -39.36 9.32
N VAL A 624 4.76 -38.77 10.51
CA VAL A 624 5.08 -37.35 10.78
C VAL A 624 6.56 -37.04 10.48
N ASP A 625 7.46 -37.98 10.75
CA ASP A 625 8.90 -37.81 10.58
C ASP A 625 9.35 -37.75 9.12
N ASP A 626 8.56 -38.29 8.19
CA ASP A 626 8.86 -38.29 6.74
C ASP A 626 8.72 -36.90 6.11
N TRP A 627 8.07 -35.97 6.80
CA TRP A 627 7.74 -34.66 6.25
C TRP A 627 8.85 -33.64 6.45
N ARG A 628 9.11 -32.81 5.44
CA ARG A 628 10.04 -31.68 5.57
C ARG A 628 9.65 -30.56 4.62
N VAL A 629 9.56 -29.35 5.14
CA VAL A 629 9.43 -28.16 4.29
C VAL A 629 10.82 -27.66 3.91
N HIS A 630 11.09 -27.52 2.62
CA HIS A 630 12.34 -26.94 2.13
C HIS A 630 12.10 -25.49 1.75
N TRP A 631 12.94 -24.60 2.27
CA TRP A 631 12.80 -23.17 2.06
C TRP A 631 14.16 -22.50 1.90
N VAL A 632 14.17 -21.32 1.26
CA VAL A 632 15.36 -20.48 1.07
C VAL A 632 15.03 -19.03 1.31
N VAL A 633 16.03 -18.22 1.68
CA VAL A 633 15.89 -16.76 1.67
C VAL A 633 16.14 -16.26 0.24
N GLU A 634 15.24 -15.45 -0.31
CA GLU A 634 15.50 -14.74 -1.56
C GLU A 634 16.48 -13.59 -1.30
N VAL A 635 17.67 -13.69 -1.86
CA VAL A 635 18.67 -12.62 -1.92
C VAL A 635 18.82 -12.24 -3.38
N GLU A 636 18.92 -10.94 -3.70
CA GLU A 636 18.85 -10.36 -5.07
C GLU A 636 19.80 -10.99 -6.13
N ALA A 637 20.73 -11.87 -5.72
CA ALA A 637 21.65 -12.59 -6.59
C ALA A 637 21.01 -13.69 -7.50
N PHE A 638 19.74 -14.07 -7.30
CA PHE A 638 19.12 -15.17 -8.06
C PHE A 638 18.23 -14.75 -9.25
N ALA A 639 18.05 -13.45 -9.49
CA ALA A 639 17.29 -12.95 -10.65
C ALA A 639 18.15 -12.75 -11.92
N GLY A 640 19.48 -12.84 -11.81
CA GLY A 640 20.40 -12.83 -12.94
C GLY A 640 20.73 -14.25 -13.39
N GLY A 641 20.31 -14.62 -14.60
CA GLY A 641 20.66 -15.90 -15.20
C GLY A 641 22.16 -16.05 -15.44
N GLN A 642 22.88 -16.59 -14.46
CA GLN A 642 24.13 -17.29 -14.66
C GLN A 642 24.13 -18.57 -13.81
N GLU A 643 24.29 -19.72 -14.47
CA GLU A 643 24.55 -21.00 -13.81
C GLU A 643 25.84 -20.90 -12.98
N LEU A 644 25.68 -20.76 -11.66
CA LEU A 644 26.74 -21.05 -10.70
C LEU A 644 26.31 -22.25 -9.88
N THR A 645 26.91 -23.39 -10.17
CA THR A 645 26.78 -24.60 -9.35
C THR A 645 27.33 -24.34 -7.94
N PRO A 646 26.55 -24.53 -6.86
CA PRO A 646 27.06 -24.34 -5.51
C PRO A 646 27.96 -25.51 -5.12
N ARG A 647 29.25 -25.22 -4.85
CA ARG A 647 30.11 -26.15 -4.10
C ARG A 647 29.65 -26.20 -2.65
N LEU A 648 28.86 -27.21 -2.32
CA LEU A 648 28.59 -27.60 -0.93
C LEU A 648 29.93 -27.90 -0.22
N ARG A 649 30.32 -27.06 0.73
CA ARG A 649 31.38 -27.40 1.69
C ARG A 649 30.75 -28.24 2.80
N HIS A 650 31.12 -29.51 2.84
CA HIS A 650 30.76 -30.40 3.95
C HIS A 650 31.34 -29.88 5.30
N PRO A 651 30.61 -30.00 6.41
CA PRO A 651 31.12 -29.69 7.74
C PRO A 651 32.22 -30.69 8.15
N ARG A 652 33.26 -30.19 8.83
CA ARG A 652 34.28 -31.02 9.49
C ARG A 652 33.65 -31.80 10.64
N ALA A 653 33.69 -33.13 10.58
CA ALA A 653 33.36 -34.00 11.70
C ALA A 653 34.47 -33.99 12.77
N PRO A 654 34.12 -34.06 14.07
CA PRO A 654 35.08 -34.19 15.16
C PRO A 654 35.68 -35.61 15.23
N GLN A 655 36.94 -35.66 15.67
CA GLN A 655 37.75 -36.87 15.79
C GLN A 655 37.19 -37.87 16.82
N GLY A 656 37.25 -39.15 16.47
CA GLY A 656 37.51 -40.23 17.43
C GLY A 656 36.43 -41.33 17.53
N SER A 657 36.62 -42.43 16.80
CA SER A 657 36.93 -43.76 17.38
C SER A 657 36.71 -44.92 16.37
N LYS A 658 37.79 -45.69 16.18
CA LYS A 658 37.91 -47.14 15.88
C LYS A 658 37.00 -47.80 14.81
N LEU A 659 37.64 -48.13 13.67
CA LEU A 659 37.63 -49.39 12.86
C LEU A 659 36.85 -50.62 13.39
N PRO A 660 36.46 -51.64 12.57
CA PRO A 660 37.05 -52.04 11.27
C PRO A 660 36.14 -52.64 10.15
N SER A 661 36.62 -52.52 8.90
CA SER A 661 36.57 -53.51 7.80
C SER A 661 35.20 -53.89 7.18
N ARG A 662 35.02 -54.22 5.89
CA ARG A 662 35.82 -55.03 4.95
C ARG A 662 35.13 -54.98 3.56
N ARG A 663 35.93 -54.99 2.47
CA ARG A 663 35.68 -55.59 1.13
C ARG A 663 34.51 -55.03 0.28
N SER A 664 34.54 -54.93 -1.05
CA SER A 664 35.53 -55.26 -2.10
C SER A 664 34.92 -54.90 -3.47
N ALA A 665 35.78 -54.54 -4.44
CA ALA A 665 35.63 -54.69 -5.89
C ALA A 665 34.55 -53.85 -6.62
N GLY A 666 34.79 -53.25 -7.80
CA GLY A 666 35.97 -53.32 -8.67
C GLY A 666 35.84 -52.40 -9.89
N GLN A 667 37.02 -52.07 -10.42
CA GLN A 667 37.44 -51.84 -11.83
C GLN A 667 36.58 -50.98 -12.77
N ILE A 668 37.08 -49.80 -13.17
CA ILE A 668 37.95 -49.47 -14.34
C ILE A 668 37.15 -49.21 -15.63
N GLY A 669 37.37 -48.03 -16.22
CA GLY A 669 37.01 -47.71 -17.60
C GLY A 669 37.30 -46.26 -17.99
N SER A 670 38.58 -45.93 -18.18
CA SER A 670 39.06 -44.70 -18.82
C SER A 670 38.87 -44.74 -20.34
N LEU A 671 38.57 -43.61 -21.00
CA LEU A 671 39.30 -43.11 -22.19
C LEU A 671 38.74 -41.76 -22.71
N GLN A 672 39.63 -41.07 -23.42
CA GLN A 672 39.74 -39.65 -23.79
C GLN A 672 38.83 -39.14 -24.96
N PRO A 673 38.85 -37.82 -25.28
CA PRO A 673 37.87 -37.12 -26.13
C PRO A 673 38.27 -37.06 -27.63
N LEU A 674 37.28 -36.81 -28.50
CA LEU A 674 37.48 -36.57 -29.94
C LEU A 674 36.65 -35.39 -30.45
N LEU A 675 37.25 -34.71 -31.42
CA LEU A 675 36.94 -33.41 -32.03
C LEU A 675 35.68 -33.36 -32.94
N ALA A 676 35.27 -32.12 -33.24
CA ALA A 676 34.14 -31.63 -34.05
C ALA A 676 34.04 -32.13 -35.51
N PRO A 677 32.95 -31.76 -36.24
CA PRO A 677 33.14 -30.78 -37.32
C PRO A 677 31.99 -29.77 -37.58
N ALA A 678 32.34 -28.78 -38.39
CA ALA A 678 31.62 -27.57 -38.80
C ALA A 678 30.44 -27.75 -39.78
N LEU A 679 29.57 -26.73 -39.86
CA LEU A 679 28.44 -26.60 -40.81
C LEU A 679 28.79 -25.66 -41.99
N PRO A 680 28.31 -25.93 -43.23
CA PRO A 680 28.56 -25.09 -44.40
C PRO A 680 27.46 -24.04 -44.69
N LYS A 681 27.88 -23.01 -45.44
CA LYS A 681 27.09 -21.89 -46.00
C LYS A 681 26.49 -22.22 -47.38
N ASP A 682 25.50 -21.39 -47.75
CA ASP A 682 24.93 -21.07 -49.07
C ASP A 682 23.75 -21.92 -49.61
N THR A 683 22.60 -21.24 -49.80
CA THR A 683 21.86 -21.19 -51.08
C THR A 683 20.75 -20.11 -51.04
N SER A 684 20.71 -19.30 -52.10
CA SER A 684 19.78 -18.20 -52.37
C SER A 684 18.84 -18.52 -53.54
N PHE A 685 17.54 -18.20 -53.46
CA PHE A 685 16.57 -17.93 -54.56
C PHE A 685 15.29 -17.41 -53.86
N GLY A 686 14.57 -16.32 -54.16
CA GLY A 686 14.34 -15.56 -55.38
C GLY A 686 12.81 -15.51 -55.62
N ILE A 687 12.08 -14.50 -55.13
CA ILE A 687 10.62 -14.34 -55.38
C ILE A 687 10.36 -13.02 -56.13
N THR A 688 9.73 -13.14 -57.30
CA THR A 688 9.31 -12.05 -58.18
C THR A 688 7.83 -11.68 -58.02
N HIS A 689 7.56 -10.37 -57.97
CA HIS A 689 6.40 -9.64 -58.51
C HIS A 689 5.00 -10.29 -58.50
N GLN A 690 4.28 -10.20 -57.38
CA GLN A 690 2.81 -10.08 -57.36
C GLN A 690 2.23 -9.32 -56.14
N ALA A 691 3.06 -8.78 -55.25
CA ALA A 691 2.62 -8.15 -53.98
C ALA A 691 2.28 -6.64 -54.07
N GLY A 692 2.43 -6.00 -55.23
CA GLY A 692 2.34 -4.53 -55.35
C GLY A 692 0.92 -3.94 -55.41
N LEU A 693 -0.09 -4.74 -55.75
CA LEU A 693 -1.46 -4.24 -55.92
C LEU A 693 -2.36 -4.47 -54.69
N LEU A 694 -2.03 -5.42 -53.81
CA LEU A 694 -2.80 -5.69 -52.60
C LEU A 694 -2.52 -4.66 -51.48
N SER A 695 -1.30 -4.11 -51.41
CA SER A 695 -0.92 -3.12 -50.39
C SER A 695 -1.61 -1.77 -50.57
N VAL A 696 -1.90 -1.37 -51.80
CA VAL A 696 -2.57 -0.09 -52.10
C VAL A 696 -4.06 -0.14 -51.73
N TRP A 697 -4.72 -1.29 -51.96
CA TRP A 697 -6.13 -1.47 -51.62
C TRP A 697 -6.36 -1.65 -50.11
N ILE A 698 -5.46 -2.36 -49.41
CA ILE A 698 -5.52 -2.51 -47.95
C ILE A 698 -5.24 -1.18 -47.26
N SER A 699 -4.28 -0.38 -47.77
CA SER A 699 -3.99 0.95 -47.19
C SER A 699 -5.15 1.93 -47.37
N ALA A 700 -5.84 1.91 -48.51
CA ALA A 700 -7.02 2.75 -48.77
C ALA A 700 -8.23 2.33 -47.91
N LEU A 701 -8.41 1.03 -47.64
CA LEU A 701 -9.46 0.53 -46.75
C LEU A 701 -9.17 0.88 -45.28
N ILE A 702 -7.92 0.80 -44.85
CA ILE A 702 -7.50 1.17 -43.47
C ILE A 702 -7.67 2.69 -43.25
N LEU A 703 -7.32 3.52 -44.23
CA LEU A 703 -7.52 4.98 -44.15
C LEU A 703 -9.01 5.37 -44.17
N SER A 704 -9.84 4.67 -44.95
CA SER A 704 -11.30 4.89 -44.99
C SER A 704 -12.01 4.44 -43.70
N TYR A 705 -11.50 3.39 -43.04
CA TYR A 705 -12.05 2.87 -41.80
C TYR A 705 -11.63 3.72 -40.59
N ALA A 706 -10.40 4.24 -40.58
CA ALA A 706 -9.88 5.14 -39.55
C ALA A 706 -10.55 6.53 -39.54
N ALA A 707 -10.95 7.05 -40.71
CA ALA A 707 -11.65 8.34 -40.81
C ALA A 707 -13.11 8.31 -40.30
N SER A 708 -13.73 7.13 -40.19
CA SER A 708 -15.15 7.00 -39.82
C SER A 708 -15.41 6.79 -38.32
N TYR A 709 -14.37 6.56 -37.50
CA TYR A 709 -14.52 6.19 -36.09
C TYR A 709 -13.72 7.03 -35.08
N GLY A 710 -13.11 8.15 -35.46
CA GLY A 710 -12.56 9.10 -34.46
C GLY A 710 -11.53 8.53 -33.47
N ILE A 711 -10.85 7.42 -33.79
CA ILE A 711 -9.92 6.67 -32.90
C ILE A 711 -8.50 7.27 -32.86
N LEU A 712 -8.25 8.45 -33.46
CA LEU A 712 -6.91 9.04 -33.46
C LEU A 712 -6.59 9.95 -32.26
N SER A 713 -7.45 10.07 -31.25
CA SER A 713 -7.24 11.00 -30.12
C SER A 713 -6.74 10.35 -28.82
N GLU A 714 -7.07 9.09 -28.52
CA GLU A 714 -6.84 8.51 -27.17
C GLU A 714 -5.85 7.33 -27.13
N ALA A 715 -5.48 6.74 -28.27
CA ALA A 715 -4.57 5.59 -28.31
C ALA A 715 -3.07 5.96 -28.39
N MET A 716 -2.69 7.23 -28.20
CA MET A 716 -1.29 7.68 -28.20
C MET A 716 -0.74 8.16 -26.85
N ALA A 717 -1.52 8.09 -25.75
CA ALA A 717 -1.07 8.57 -24.44
C ALA A 717 -1.27 7.51 -23.35
N SER A 718 -0.25 6.71 -23.03
CA SER A 718 -0.06 6.10 -21.69
C SER A 718 1.19 5.20 -21.51
N GLY A 719 2.17 5.21 -22.44
CA GLY A 719 3.45 4.48 -22.28
C GLY A 719 4.64 5.32 -21.79
N ASP A 720 4.64 6.65 -22.02
CA ASP A 720 5.87 7.45 -22.00
C ASP A 720 5.86 8.68 -21.05
N THR A 721 4.81 8.85 -20.25
CA THR A 721 4.74 9.90 -19.21
C THR A 721 4.94 9.31 -17.80
N ARG A 722 5.80 9.94 -17.00
CA ARG A 722 5.94 9.68 -15.56
C ARG A 722 4.78 10.33 -14.81
N PRO A 723 3.94 9.57 -14.06
CA PRO A 723 2.82 10.16 -13.32
C PRO A 723 3.28 11.05 -12.13
N PRO A 724 2.47 12.04 -11.71
CA PRO A 724 2.72 12.86 -10.51
C PRO A 724 2.42 12.06 -9.23
N GLY A 725 3.32 11.16 -8.85
CA GLY A 725 3.11 10.16 -7.80
C GLY A 725 3.08 10.71 -6.35
N LYS A 726 3.32 12.00 -6.14
CA LYS A 726 3.32 12.66 -4.82
C LYS A 726 2.14 13.61 -4.60
N GLN A 727 1.28 13.74 -5.61
CA GLN A 727 0.05 14.53 -5.55
C GLN A 727 -0.91 13.96 -4.51
N GLY A 728 -1.40 14.82 -3.61
CA GLY A 728 -2.29 14.43 -2.51
C GLY A 728 -1.58 13.97 -1.24
N GLU A 729 -0.27 13.69 -1.30
CA GLU A 729 0.54 13.25 -0.16
C GLU A 729 1.58 14.30 0.26
N TRP A 730 2.44 14.73 -0.66
CA TRP A 730 3.54 15.67 -0.37
C TRP A 730 3.20 17.12 -0.71
N TYR A 731 2.27 17.29 -1.65
CA TYR A 731 1.65 18.56 -2.01
C TYR A 731 0.16 18.35 -2.27
N LEU A 732 -0.62 19.42 -2.24
CA LEU A 732 -2.08 19.35 -2.32
C LEU A 732 -2.54 18.63 -3.59
N GLY A 733 -3.49 17.69 -3.43
CA GLY A 733 -4.01 16.89 -4.54
C GLY A 733 -4.93 17.65 -5.49
N ASP A 734 -5.56 18.73 -5.02
CA ASP A 734 -6.38 19.61 -5.85
C ASP A 734 -5.49 20.62 -6.59
N PRO A 735 -5.44 20.62 -7.94
CA PRO A 735 -4.55 21.50 -8.70
C PRO A 735 -4.81 23.00 -8.50
N SER A 736 -6.05 23.39 -8.19
CA SER A 736 -6.41 24.81 -7.99
C SER A 736 -5.90 25.30 -6.64
N ARG A 737 -6.09 24.51 -5.57
CA ARG A 737 -5.58 24.82 -4.23
C ARG A 737 -4.06 24.74 -4.16
N LEU A 738 -3.44 23.80 -4.89
CA LEU A 738 -1.99 23.76 -5.03
C LEU A 738 -1.47 25.04 -5.69
N ARG A 739 -2.15 25.50 -6.75
CA ARG A 739 -1.79 26.74 -7.45
C ARG A 739 -1.87 27.93 -6.51
N GLU A 740 -2.98 28.09 -5.80
CA GLU A 740 -3.18 29.16 -4.81
C GLU A 740 -2.08 29.15 -3.73
N GLN A 741 -1.79 27.98 -3.14
CA GLN A 741 -0.74 27.85 -2.12
C GLN A 741 0.65 28.28 -2.63
N LEU A 742 1.02 27.86 -3.85
CA LEU A 742 2.33 28.19 -4.42
C LEU A 742 2.40 29.66 -4.86
N ASP A 743 1.32 30.20 -5.42
CA ASP A 743 1.24 31.64 -5.75
C ASP A 743 1.33 32.50 -4.49
N ASP A 744 0.69 32.10 -3.39
CA ASP A 744 0.80 32.76 -2.09
C ASP A 744 2.26 32.75 -1.59
N PHE A 745 2.90 31.58 -1.58
CA PHE A 745 4.31 31.47 -1.18
C PHE A 745 5.25 32.30 -2.06
N LEU A 746 5.00 32.34 -3.38
CA LEU A 746 5.74 33.20 -4.30
C LEU A 746 5.47 34.68 -4.00
N SER A 747 4.25 35.07 -3.67
CA SER A 747 3.88 36.46 -3.38
C SER A 747 4.47 36.98 -2.08
N ASP A 748 4.71 36.10 -1.10
CA ASP A 748 5.35 36.43 0.18
C ASP A 748 6.85 36.74 0.04
N VAL A 749 7.48 36.35 -1.08
CA VAL A 749 8.88 36.72 -1.37
C VAL A 749 8.92 38.19 -1.82
N PRO A 750 9.73 39.05 -1.17
CA PRO A 750 9.87 40.45 -1.57
C PRO A 750 10.32 40.60 -3.03
N ASP A 751 9.85 41.63 -3.74
CA ASP A 751 10.18 41.87 -5.16
C ASP A 751 11.69 42.10 -5.43
N GLN A 752 12.48 42.32 -4.38
CA GLN A 752 13.92 42.51 -4.44
C GLN A 752 14.62 41.68 -3.37
N ILE A 753 15.76 41.07 -3.72
CA ILE A 753 16.66 40.38 -2.79
C ILE A 753 18.05 41.00 -2.93
N GLU A 754 18.62 41.48 -1.81
CA GLU A 754 19.95 42.10 -1.77
C GLU A 754 20.17 43.15 -2.88
N ASP A 755 19.21 44.08 -3.02
CA ASP A 755 19.17 45.16 -4.02
C ASP A 755 19.01 44.74 -5.50
N ASN A 756 18.88 43.43 -5.79
CA ASN A 756 18.56 42.93 -7.11
C ASN A 756 17.05 42.75 -7.30
N GLY A 757 16.52 43.16 -8.45
CA GLY A 757 15.16 42.82 -8.84
C GLY A 757 15.00 41.32 -9.12
N LEU A 758 13.78 40.80 -8.97
CA LEU A 758 13.46 39.40 -9.24
C LEU A 758 12.75 39.21 -10.60
N PRO A 759 13.08 38.14 -11.35
CA PRO A 759 14.15 37.17 -11.09
C PRO A 759 15.54 37.80 -11.16
N VAL A 760 16.50 37.24 -10.42
CA VAL A 760 17.87 37.80 -10.35
C VAL A 760 18.56 37.58 -11.70
N PRO A 761 19.01 38.64 -12.40
CA PRO A 761 19.57 38.49 -13.74
C PRO A 761 20.74 37.51 -13.79
N GLY A 762 20.63 36.48 -14.63
CA GLY A 762 21.67 35.46 -14.79
C GLY A 762 21.73 34.40 -13.69
N ALA A 763 20.82 34.42 -12.70
CA ALA A 763 20.70 33.38 -11.69
C ALA A 763 20.05 32.12 -12.29
N ARG A 764 20.86 31.31 -13.00
CA ARG A 764 20.40 30.13 -13.74
C ARG A 764 20.52 28.82 -12.96
N VAL A 765 21.21 28.83 -11.82
CA VAL A 765 21.41 27.64 -10.97
C VAL A 765 20.82 27.94 -9.60
N ILE A 766 19.92 27.10 -9.10
CA ILE A 766 19.34 27.25 -7.77
C ILE A 766 19.50 26.00 -6.92
N ILE A 767 19.55 26.18 -5.59
CA ILE A 767 19.35 25.12 -4.60
C ILE A 767 17.98 25.35 -3.97
N ALA A 768 17.13 24.32 -3.97
CA ALA A 768 15.80 24.37 -3.36
C ALA A 768 15.49 23.05 -2.61
N PRO A 769 14.71 23.13 -1.51
CA PRO A 769 14.35 21.96 -0.70
C PRO A 769 13.32 21.08 -1.41
N HIS A 770 13.22 19.81 -0.99
CA HIS A 770 12.30 18.82 -1.55
C HIS A 770 11.46 18.07 -0.50
N ALA A 771 11.37 18.54 0.74
CA ALA A 771 10.31 18.11 1.64
C ALA A 771 8.91 18.53 1.13
N GLY A 772 7.85 17.99 1.74
CA GLY A 772 6.47 18.37 1.43
C GLY A 772 6.22 19.88 1.60
N TYR A 773 5.38 20.45 0.73
CA TYR A 773 5.21 21.91 0.61
C TYR A 773 4.66 22.60 1.86
N THR A 774 3.93 21.87 2.71
CA THR A 774 3.51 22.37 4.03
C THR A 774 4.69 22.80 4.91
N TYR A 775 5.87 22.19 4.74
CA TYR A 775 7.06 22.47 5.53
C TYR A 775 8.04 23.38 4.79
N SER A 776 8.41 22.99 3.57
CA SER A 776 9.51 23.61 2.81
C SER A 776 9.05 24.53 1.68
N GLY A 777 7.74 24.53 1.35
CA GLY A 777 7.19 25.22 0.19
C GLY A 777 7.49 26.72 0.21
N ALA A 778 7.23 27.39 1.34
CA ALA A 778 7.55 28.81 1.52
C ALA A 778 9.06 29.10 1.41
N THR A 779 9.93 28.16 1.79
CA THR A 779 11.38 28.33 1.63
C THR A 779 11.76 28.19 0.16
N ALA A 780 11.30 27.14 -0.52
CA ALA A 780 11.55 26.91 -1.95
C ALA A 780 11.14 28.09 -2.85
N ALA A 781 10.07 28.81 -2.49
CA ALA A 781 9.62 30.00 -3.20
C ALA A 781 10.74 31.02 -3.47
N TRP A 782 11.63 31.21 -2.49
CA TRP A 782 12.76 32.16 -2.59
C TRP A 782 13.70 31.77 -3.72
N ALA A 783 14.07 30.49 -3.83
CA ALA A 783 14.91 29.99 -4.91
C ALA A 783 14.23 30.15 -6.29
N TYR A 784 12.96 29.78 -6.40
CA TYR A 784 12.21 29.88 -7.67
C TYR A 784 11.93 31.31 -8.12
N LYS A 785 11.78 32.24 -7.17
CA LYS A 785 11.68 33.67 -7.46
C LYS A 785 13.00 34.26 -7.94
N ALA A 786 14.13 33.81 -7.41
CA ALA A 786 15.45 34.22 -7.87
C ALA A 786 15.80 33.66 -9.26
N LEU A 787 15.28 32.48 -9.60
CA LEU A 787 15.57 31.77 -10.86
C LEU A 787 15.19 32.58 -12.11
N ASP A 788 16.19 32.89 -12.95
CA ASP A 788 16.03 33.55 -14.24
C ASP A 788 15.92 32.50 -15.37
N LEU A 789 14.70 32.36 -15.91
CA LEU A 789 14.38 31.46 -17.01
C LEU A 789 14.26 32.19 -18.35
N SER A 790 14.52 33.50 -18.42
CA SER A 790 14.22 34.33 -19.60
C SER A 790 14.89 33.86 -20.90
N LYS A 791 16.02 33.15 -20.80
CA LYS A 791 16.76 32.57 -21.92
C LYS A 791 16.71 31.04 -21.97
N ALA A 792 16.02 30.40 -21.02
CA ALA A 792 16.08 28.95 -20.86
C ALA A 792 15.43 28.24 -22.05
N LYS A 793 16.20 27.40 -22.72
CA LYS A 793 15.72 26.39 -23.68
C LYS A 793 15.75 24.98 -23.10
N ARG A 794 16.32 24.81 -21.91
CA ARG A 794 16.36 23.52 -21.20
C ARG A 794 16.55 23.73 -19.69
N VAL A 795 15.91 22.88 -18.89
CA VAL A 795 16.01 22.92 -17.42
C VAL A 795 16.49 21.57 -16.89
N PHE A 796 17.65 21.53 -16.26
CA PHE A 796 18.19 20.34 -15.60
C PHE A 796 17.63 20.22 -14.19
N LEU A 797 17.15 19.04 -13.83
CA LEU A 797 16.69 18.71 -12.48
C LEU A 797 17.67 17.72 -11.88
N LEU A 798 18.40 18.14 -10.83
CA LEU A 798 19.45 17.36 -10.20
C LEU A 798 18.99 16.95 -8.79
N GLY A 799 18.67 15.67 -8.60
CA GLY A 799 18.11 15.15 -7.35
C GLY A 799 18.93 14.02 -6.74
N PRO A 800 18.97 13.88 -5.40
CA PRO A 800 19.50 12.67 -4.78
C PRO A 800 18.56 11.48 -5.00
N SER A 801 19.11 10.26 -4.97
CA SER A 801 18.32 9.01 -4.96
C SER A 801 17.98 8.58 -3.52
N HIS A 802 16.69 8.42 -3.22
CA HIS A 802 16.16 7.85 -1.97
C HIS A 802 15.54 6.47 -2.16
N THR A 803 15.20 6.11 -3.40
CA THR A 803 14.39 4.90 -3.68
C THR A 803 15.21 3.66 -4.00
N PHE A 804 16.48 3.82 -4.35
CA PHE A 804 17.43 2.73 -4.56
C PHE A 804 18.87 3.21 -4.40
N TYR A 805 19.77 2.28 -4.13
CA TYR A 805 21.20 2.56 -4.17
C TYR A 805 21.62 2.84 -5.62
N LEU A 806 22.20 4.02 -5.83
CA LEU A 806 22.76 4.46 -7.09
C LEU A 806 24.21 4.85 -6.82
N ALA A 807 25.15 4.27 -7.55
CA ALA A 807 26.51 4.79 -7.66
C ALA A 807 26.58 5.65 -8.93
N GLY A 808 27.25 6.81 -8.88
CA GLY A 808 27.33 7.70 -10.03
C GLY A 808 26.05 8.51 -10.26
N CYS A 809 25.61 8.62 -11.52
CA CYS A 809 24.41 9.33 -11.93
C CYS A 809 23.49 8.43 -12.76
N ALA A 810 22.20 8.73 -12.82
CA ALA A 810 21.22 8.09 -13.69
C ALA A 810 20.26 9.11 -14.29
N VAL A 811 19.81 8.88 -15.53
CA VAL A 811 18.91 9.80 -16.26
C VAL A 811 17.56 9.15 -16.53
N SER A 812 16.48 9.94 -16.57
CA SER A 812 15.14 9.39 -16.80
C SER A 812 14.96 8.78 -18.19
N GLU A 813 14.20 7.68 -18.25
CA GLU A 813 13.75 7.01 -19.48
C GLU A 813 12.32 7.38 -19.89
N TYR A 814 11.71 8.36 -19.21
CA TYR A 814 10.42 8.91 -19.59
C TYR A 814 10.58 10.04 -20.61
N GLN A 815 9.62 10.17 -21.52
CA GLN A 815 9.57 11.28 -22.46
C GLN A 815 8.87 12.50 -21.86
N ASN A 816 8.07 12.30 -20.81
CA ASN A 816 7.35 13.38 -20.15
C ASN A 816 7.30 13.17 -18.64
N TYR A 817 7.29 14.26 -17.88
CA TYR A 817 7.09 14.31 -16.44
C TYR A 817 5.75 14.98 -16.15
N GLY A 818 4.78 14.18 -15.67
CA GLY A 818 3.45 14.66 -15.34
C GLY A 818 3.45 15.56 -14.11
N THR A 819 2.63 16.60 -14.18
CA THR A 819 2.33 17.54 -13.09
C THR A 819 0.81 17.65 -12.94
N PRO A 820 0.30 18.26 -11.86
CA PRO A 820 -1.14 18.48 -11.67
C PRO A 820 -1.84 19.29 -12.77
N TRP A 821 -1.10 20.05 -13.59
CA TRP A 821 -1.64 20.90 -14.66
C TRP A 821 -1.33 20.41 -16.08
N GLY A 822 -0.49 19.38 -16.21
CA GLY A 822 -0.07 18.83 -17.49
C GLY A 822 1.36 18.30 -17.47
N ASP A 823 1.85 17.91 -18.64
CA ASP A 823 3.13 17.21 -18.79
C ASP A 823 4.26 18.17 -19.15
N LEU A 824 5.41 18.03 -18.48
CA LEU A 824 6.68 18.65 -18.89
C LEU A 824 7.47 17.67 -19.77
N LYS A 825 7.83 18.10 -20.98
CA LYS A 825 8.61 17.27 -21.92
C LYS A 825 10.02 17.03 -21.41
N VAL A 826 10.55 15.83 -21.57
CA VAL A 826 11.95 15.49 -21.31
C VAL A 826 12.76 15.73 -22.59
N ASP A 827 13.98 16.27 -22.45
CA ASP A 827 14.87 16.46 -23.59
C ASP A 827 15.52 15.14 -24.00
N GLU A 828 14.81 14.38 -24.84
CA GLU A 828 15.25 13.07 -25.34
C GLU A 828 16.63 13.09 -26.01
N LYS A 829 17.02 14.21 -26.63
CA LYS A 829 18.32 14.32 -27.29
C LYS A 829 19.44 14.36 -26.26
N VAL A 830 19.26 15.13 -25.20
CA VAL A 830 20.25 15.19 -24.12
C VAL A 830 20.22 13.92 -23.29
N THR A 831 19.06 13.36 -22.96
CA THR A 831 19.03 12.12 -22.18
C THR A 831 19.63 10.95 -22.95
N ALA A 832 19.33 10.78 -24.24
CA ALA A 832 19.99 9.78 -25.10
C ALA A 832 21.51 9.99 -25.18
N ARG A 833 21.96 11.24 -25.31
CA ARG A 833 23.39 11.57 -25.29
C ARG A 833 24.05 11.19 -23.96
N LEU A 834 23.37 11.41 -22.83
CA LEU A 834 23.89 11.04 -21.50
C LEU A 834 23.95 9.53 -21.32
N LEU A 835 22.95 8.79 -21.82
CA LEU A 835 22.95 7.32 -21.82
C LEU A 835 24.12 6.76 -22.64
N ASP A 836 24.32 7.29 -23.85
CA ASP A 836 25.28 6.74 -24.81
C ASP A 836 26.72 7.24 -24.58
N GLU A 837 26.94 8.56 -24.50
CA GLU A 837 28.30 9.15 -24.43
C GLU A 837 28.94 9.01 -23.06
N PHE A 838 28.15 9.01 -21.98
CA PHE A 838 28.64 8.93 -20.60
C PHE A 838 28.40 7.56 -19.95
N GLU A 839 27.89 6.59 -20.72
CA GLU A 839 27.47 5.27 -20.21
C GLU A 839 26.58 5.38 -18.96
N MET A 840 25.79 6.45 -18.88
CA MET A 840 24.93 6.72 -17.73
C MET A 840 23.75 5.75 -17.75
N PRO A 841 23.45 5.01 -16.67
CA PRO A 841 22.29 4.15 -16.64
C PRO A 841 20.97 4.95 -16.67
N GLY A 842 19.94 4.34 -17.24
CA GLY A 842 18.56 4.82 -17.08
C GLY A 842 18.06 4.63 -15.65
N ILE A 843 17.27 5.57 -15.15
CA ILE A 843 16.57 5.40 -13.88
C ILE A 843 15.48 4.33 -14.10
N PRO A 844 15.45 3.22 -13.34
CA PRO A 844 14.38 2.24 -13.47
C PRO A 844 13.02 2.92 -13.31
N ARG A 845 12.12 2.77 -14.28
CA ARG A 845 10.82 3.47 -14.31
C ARG A 845 10.02 3.39 -13.00
N SER A 846 10.09 2.27 -12.29
CA SER A 846 9.44 2.10 -10.97
C SER A 846 10.08 2.94 -9.86
N ASN A 847 11.40 3.09 -9.88
CA ASN A 847 12.17 3.93 -8.97
C ASN A 847 11.94 5.40 -9.28
N ASP A 848 11.93 5.78 -10.56
CA ASP A 848 11.66 7.14 -10.99
C ASP A 848 10.29 7.62 -10.48
N LYS A 849 9.22 6.82 -10.65
CA LYS A 849 7.88 7.12 -10.11
C LYS A 849 7.86 7.29 -8.58
N ARG A 850 8.67 6.50 -7.86
CA ARG A 850 8.71 6.54 -6.40
C ARG A 850 9.57 7.67 -5.87
N GLU A 851 10.54 8.14 -6.65
CA GLU A 851 11.47 9.18 -6.24
C GLU A 851 10.73 10.51 -6.14
N HIS A 852 10.97 11.25 -5.07
CA HIS A 852 10.30 12.52 -4.81
C HIS A 852 11.24 13.72 -5.02
N SER A 853 12.55 13.50 -4.94
CA SER A 853 13.52 14.60 -4.97
C SER A 853 13.50 15.43 -6.26
N LEU A 854 13.10 14.84 -7.38
CA LEU A 854 12.87 15.53 -8.66
C LEU A 854 11.43 16.06 -8.77
N GLU A 855 10.44 15.28 -8.32
CA GLU A 855 9.02 15.61 -8.48
C GLU A 855 8.61 16.87 -7.70
N MET A 856 9.17 17.06 -6.51
CA MET A 856 8.86 18.22 -5.66
C MET A 856 9.28 19.57 -6.27
N HIS A 857 10.02 19.56 -7.37
CA HIS A 857 10.40 20.75 -8.13
C HIS A 857 9.45 21.06 -9.30
N LEU A 858 8.69 20.07 -9.78
CA LEU A 858 7.90 20.24 -11.00
C LEU A 858 6.75 21.25 -10.83
N PRO A 859 5.99 21.29 -9.71
CA PRO A 859 4.93 22.27 -9.57
C PRO A 859 5.42 23.72 -9.55
N TYR A 860 6.49 24.01 -8.81
CA TYR A 860 7.11 25.33 -8.81
C TYR A 860 7.68 25.69 -10.18
N LEU A 861 8.37 24.75 -10.83
CA LEU A 861 8.89 24.94 -12.18
C LEU A 861 7.77 25.26 -13.16
N TRP A 862 6.66 24.51 -13.13
CA TRP A 862 5.49 24.76 -14.00
C TRP A 862 5.00 26.20 -13.89
N ILE A 863 4.79 26.70 -12.67
CA ILE A 863 4.33 28.08 -12.44
C ILE A 863 5.34 29.10 -13.00
N ARG A 864 6.64 28.88 -12.77
CA ARG A 864 7.68 29.79 -13.27
C ARG A 864 7.82 29.75 -14.80
N LEU A 865 7.62 28.58 -15.41
CA LEU A 865 7.57 28.45 -16.86
C LEU A 865 6.35 29.15 -17.45
N GLU A 866 5.17 28.99 -16.85
CA GLU A 866 3.95 29.69 -17.26
C GLU A 866 4.13 31.21 -17.19
N GLN A 867 4.72 31.72 -16.11
CA GLN A 867 5.00 33.14 -15.93
C GLN A 867 6.02 33.71 -16.93
N THR A 868 6.94 32.87 -17.43
CA THR A 868 8.03 33.31 -18.34
C THR A 868 7.68 33.11 -19.81
N PHE A 869 7.06 31.98 -20.16
CA PHE A 869 6.80 31.53 -21.54
C PHE A 869 5.31 31.55 -21.91
N GLY A 870 4.43 31.87 -20.98
CA GLY A 870 2.98 31.99 -21.17
C GLY A 870 2.28 30.64 -21.16
N SER A 871 2.53 29.79 -22.15
CA SER A 871 1.75 28.57 -22.39
C SER A 871 2.62 27.32 -22.52
N PRO A 872 2.10 26.12 -22.15
CA PRO A 872 2.88 24.88 -22.06
C PRO A 872 3.58 24.46 -23.36
N GLU A 873 3.05 24.82 -24.53
CA GLU A 873 3.67 24.54 -25.82
C GLU A 873 5.02 25.24 -26.03
N ASN A 874 5.28 26.33 -25.28
CA ASN A 874 6.52 27.11 -25.32
C ASN A 874 7.48 26.72 -24.20
N PHE A 875 7.13 25.77 -23.34
CA PHE A 875 7.98 25.40 -22.22
C PHE A 875 9.25 24.70 -22.72
N PRO A 876 10.44 25.07 -22.18
CA PRO A 876 11.66 24.33 -22.44
C PRO A 876 11.56 22.91 -21.84
N PRO A 877 12.11 21.88 -22.52
CA PRO A 877 12.15 20.55 -21.97
C PRO A 877 13.04 20.45 -20.72
N VAL A 878 12.76 19.45 -19.89
CA VAL A 878 13.52 19.14 -18.67
C VAL A 878 14.52 18.01 -18.90
N VAL A 879 15.59 17.97 -18.11
CA VAL A 879 16.56 16.86 -18.06
C VAL A 879 16.64 16.35 -16.62
N PRO A 880 15.87 15.31 -16.27
CA PRO A 880 15.84 14.75 -14.93
C PRO A 880 17.02 13.78 -14.71
N ILE A 881 17.86 14.09 -13.70
CA ILE A 881 19.06 13.31 -13.37
C ILE A 881 19.06 13.03 -11.86
N LEU A 882 19.16 11.75 -11.50
CA LEU A 882 19.47 11.33 -10.15
C LEU A 882 20.98 11.21 -9.96
N ILE A 883 21.46 11.77 -8.86
CA ILE A 883 22.87 11.77 -8.48
C ILE A 883 22.97 10.94 -7.20
N GLY A 884 23.62 9.80 -7.34
CA GLY A 884 23.80 8.81 -6.29
C GLY A 884 25.03 9.06 -5.42
N ASP A 885 25.50 8.00 -4.78
CA ASP A 885 26.70 8.01 -3.96
C ASP A 885 27.94 8.15 -4.84
N ASN A 886 28.61 9.30 -4.74
CA ASN A 886 29.84 9.63 -5.46
C ASN A 886 30.94 9.99 -4.46
N ASN A 887 32.16 9.54 -4.71
CA ASN A 887 33.33 9.99 -3.97
C ASN A 887 33.85 11.34 -4.48
N LYS A 888 34.81 11.94 -3.76
CA LYS A 888 35.35 13.28 -4.05
C LYS A 888 35.88 13.45 -5.48
N ALA A 889 36.48 12.40 -6.05
CA ALA A 889 37.02 12.44 -7.41
C ALA A 889 35.92 12.25 -8.45
N GLU A 890 34.99 11.32 -8.21
CA GLU A 890 33.82 11.09 -9.06
C GLU A 890 32.95 12.34 -9.17
N GLU A 891 32.73 13.07 -8.07
CA GLU A 891 31.96 14.33 -8.10
C GLU A 891 32.62 15.38 -9.00
N LYS A 892 33.96 15.43 -9.04
CA LYS A 892 34.71 16.32 -9.94
C LYS A 892 34.63 15.88 -11.40
N GLU A 893 34.68 14.57 -11.67
CA GLU A 893 34.49 14.07 -13.03
C GLU A 893 33.08 14.36 -13.55
N VAL A 894 32.06 14.21 -12.70
CA VAL A 894 30.69 14.62 -13.04
C VAL A 894 30.61 16.13 -13.25
N GLY A 895 31.23 16.90 -12.37
CA GLY A 895 31.29 18.36 -12.47
C GLY A 895 31.87 18.86 -13.79
N LYS A 896 32.93 18.23 -14.31
CA LYS A 896 33.56 18.62 -15.59
C LYS A 896 32.59 18.59 -16.76
N TRP A 897 31.82 17.50 -16.92
CA TRP A 897 30.89 17.44 -18.04
C TRP A 897 29.64 18.27 -17.78
N LEU A 898 29.20 18.40 -16.53
CA LEU A 898 28.09 19.27 -16.17
C LEU A 898 28.43 20.75 -16.45
N ALA A 899 29.70 21.15 -16.28
CA ALA A 899 30.20 22.48 -16.60
C ALA A 899 29.97 22.87 -18.07
N GLU A 900 30.09 21.93 -19.01
CA GLU A 900 29.81 22.17 -20.43
C GLU A 900 28.35 22.56 -20.67
N TYR A 901 27.42 22.01 -19.88
CA TYR A 901 26.01 22.40 -19.93
C TYR A 901 25.73 23.70 -19.16
N ILE A 902 26.39 23.92 -18.02
CA ILE A 902 26.20 25.16 -17.22
C ILE A 902 26.71 26.40 -17.98
N LYS A 903 27.80 26.25 -18.74
CA LYS A 903 28.39 27.32 -19.54
C LYS A 903 27.45 27.86 -20.62
N ASP A 904 26.56 27.03 -21.14
CA ASP A 904 25.55 27.46 -22.11
C ASP A 904 24.48 28.32 -21.41
N PRO A 905 24.34 29.61 -21.78
CA PRO A 905 23.40 30.53 -21.15
C PRO A 905 21.93 30.16 -21.38
N GLU A 906 21.65 29.21 -22.27
CA GLU A 906 20.30 28.71 -22.56
C GLU A 906 19.88 27.55 -21.64
N ASN A 907 20.75 27.10 -20.72
CA ASN A 907 20.42 26.07 -19.73
C ASN A 907 20.19 26.69 -18.34
N ALA A 908 19.20 26.16 -17.61
CA ALA A 908 18.96 26.42 -16.19
C ALA A 908 19.03 25.12 -15.37
N PHE A 909 19.30 25.21 -14.08
CA PHE A 909 19.60 24.08 -13.20
C PHE A 909 18.89 24.22 -11.85
N ILE A 910 18.20 23.17 -11.45
CA ILE A 910 17.53 23.05 -10.16
C ILE A 910 18.21 21.94 -9.38
N VAL A 911 18.92 22.31 -8.32
CA VAL A 911 19.64 21.41 -7.43
C VAL A 911 18.78 21.13 -6.20
N SER A 912 18.35 19.88 -6.07
CA SER A 912 17.41 19.47 -5.03
C SER A 912 18.14 19.05 -3.75
N SER A 913 17.91 19.76 -2.64
CA SER A 913 18.47 19.37 -1.34
C SER A 913 17.72 19.97 -0.15
N ASP A 914 17.37 19.11 0.80
CA ASP A 914 17.21 19.48 2.20
C ASP A 914 18.58 19.43 2.91
N PHE A 915 18.67 20.05 4.10
CA PHE A 915 19.91 20.20 4.88
C PHE A 915 19.93 19.25 6.08
N CYS A 916 20.26 19.67 7.30
CA CYS A 916 20.35 18.75 8.44
C CYS A 916 19.02 18.02 8.71
N HIS A 917 19.05 16.69 8.68
CA HIS A 917 18.03 15.80 9.23
C HIS A 917 18.47 15.39 10.65
N TRP A 918 17.94 16.07 11.66
CA TRP A 918 18.32 15.88 13.05
C TRP A 918 17.25 15.09 13.83
N GLY A 919 17.65 14.05 14.55
CA GLY A 919 16.79 13.26 15.42
C GLY A 919 17.17 11.78 15.47
N GLY A 920 16.64 11.05 16.46
CA GLY A 920 16.94 9.63 16.67
C GLY A 920 16.67 8.74 15.45
N HIS A 921 15.53 8.94 14.77
CA HIS A 921 15.16 8.21 13.55
C HIS A 921 16.05 8.49 12.32
N PHE A 922 16.89 9.54 12.36
CA PHE A 922 17.85 9.85 11.30
C PHE A 922 19.26 9.38 11.67
N ASP A 923 19.42 8.70 12.81
CA ASP A 923 20.71 8.30 13.38
C ASP A 923 21.68 9.49 13.58
N TYR A 924 21.14 10.72 13.68
CA TYR A 924 21.92 11.95 13.72
C TYR A 924 21.41 12.89 14.82
N THR A 925 22.09 12.88 15.96
CA THR A 925 21.72 13.65 17.17
C THR A 925 22.90 14.45 17.70
N ILE A 926 23.73 15.00 16.81
CA ILE A 926 24.91 15.78 17.19
C ILE A 926 24.49 17.03 17.97
N TYR A 927 25.22 17.32 19.04
CA TYR A 927 25.03 18.48 19.91
C TYR A 927 26.38 19.06 20.31
N CYS A 928 26.48 20.39 20.38
CA CYS A 928 27.71 21.10 20.73
C CYS A 928 27.46 21.92 22.02
N PRO A 929 27.77 21.38 23.22
CA PRO A 929 27.42 21.99 24.50
C PRO A 929 28.03 23.37 24.74
N ASP A 930 29.21 23.65 24.19
CA ASP A 930 29.88 24.96 24.31
C ASP A 930 29.75 25.84 23.06
N GLY A 931 28.96 25.41 22.07
CA GLY A 931 28.80 26.12 20.81
C GLY A 931 29.95 25.94 19.81
N THR A 932 30.83 24.95 20.00
CA THR A 932 31.93 24.65 19.06
C THR A 932 31.92 23.19 18.60
N LEU A 933 32.44 22.93 17.39
CA LEU A 933 32.53 21.55 16.86
C LEU A 933 33.49 20.65 17.65
N ASP A 934 34.44 21.22 18.39
CA ASP A 934 35.42 20.46 19.18
C ASP A 934 34.76 19.78 20.38
N SER A 935 33.65 20.32 20.89
CA SER A 935 32.86 19.71 21.96
C SER A 935 31.75 18.78 21.48
N LYS A 936 31.69 18.48 20.17
CA LYS A 936 30.59 17.72 19.59
C LYS A 936 30.40 16.38 20.30
N GLU A 937 29.16 16.12 20.69
CA GLU A 937 28.73 14.86 21.29
C GLU A 937 27.43 14.38 20.62
N ARG A 938 27.09 13.11 20.85
CA ARG A 938 25.86 12.52 20.35
C ARG A 938 24.86 12.43 21.50
N LEU A 939 23.71 13.08 21.37
CA LEU A 939 22.65 12.98 22.38
C LEU A 939 21.93 11.63 22.27
N HIS A 940 21.65 11.04 23.41
CA HIS A 940 20.76 9.90 23.51
C HIS A 940 19.30 10.36 23.44
N GLU A 941 18.46 9.73 22.63
CA GLU A 941 17.07 10.14 22.35
C GLU A 941 16.23 10.35 23.63
N TYR A 942 16.41 9.48 24.63
CA TYR A 942 15.73 9.58 25.93
C TYR A 942 16.56 10.28 27.02
N GLY A 943 17.64 10.96 26.64
CA GLY A 943 18.50 11.73 27.53
C GLY A 943 17.80 12.98 28.08
N PRO A 944 18.34 13.57 29.16
CA PRO A 944 17.85 14.84 29.66
C PRO A 944 18.02 15.94 28.61
N LYS A 945 17.22 17.01 28.73
CA LYS A 945 17.47 18.23 27.96
C LYS A 945 18.88 18.74 28.29
N PRO A 946 19.73 19.05 27.29
CA PRO A 946 21.05 19.60 27.55
C PRO A 946 20.98 20.97 28.25
N ASP A 947 21.95 21.24 29.13
CA ASP A 947 22.05 22.50 29.88
C ASP A 947 22.65 23.67 29.07
N GLY A 948 23.27 23.37 27.92
CA GLY A 948 23.86 24.38 27.04
C GLY A 948 22.86 25.05 26.08
N PRO A 949 23.30 25.56 24.92
CA PRO A 949 22.40 26.21 23.96
C PRO A 949 21.30 25.24 23.50
N PRO A 950 20.12 25.74 23.08
CA PRO A 950 19.09 24.87 22.51
C PRO A 950 19.63 24.03 21.35
N ILE A 951 19.18 22.78 21.23
CA ILE A 951 19.70 21.84 20.22
C ILE A 951 19.58 22.42 18.80
N HIS A 952 18.50 23.13 18.50
CA HIS A 952 18.33 23.78 17.21
C HIS A 952 19.43 24.80 16.87
N GLU A 953 20.08 25.43 17.85
CA GLU A 953 21.24 26.30 17.60
C GLU A 953 22.47 25.49 17.15
N THR A 954 22.65 24.26 17.63
CA THR A 954 23.66 23.35 17.06
C THR A 954 23.29 22.95 15.63
N ILE A 955 22.01 22.63 15.37
CA ILE A 955 21.54 22.30 14.01
C ILE A 955 21.87 23.45 13.05
N LYS A 956 21.50 24.68 13.44
CA LYS A 956 21.78 25.88 12.66
C LYS A 956 23.27 26.08 12.45
N MET A 957 24.09 25.94 13.49
CA MET A 957 25.54 26.06 13.37
C MET A 957 26.13 25.06 12.36
N VAL A 958 25.71 23.79 12.43
CA VAL A 958 26.22 22.76 11.51
C VAL A 958 25.76 23.02 10.07
N ASP A 959 24.54 23.50 9.87
CA ASP A 959 24.06 23.93 8.55
C ASP A 959 24.79 25.19 8.06
N ASP A 960 24.99 26.19 8.91
CA ASP A 960 25.73 27.41 8.59
C ASP A 960 27.17 27.06 8.16
N LEU A 961 27.82 26.10 8.80
CA LEU A 961 29.15 25.64 8.38
C LEU A 961 29.14 24.98 6.99
N ALA A 962 28.08 24.24 6.66
CA ALA A 962 27.91 23.68 5.32
C ALA A 962 27.63 24.80 4.30
N ILE A 963 26.76 25.75 4.63
CA ILE A 963 26.43 26.93 3.82
C ILE A 963 27.68 27.77 3.54
N GLU A 964 28.48 28.09 4.56
CA GLU A 964 29.72 28.85 4.41
C GLU A 964 30.74 28.09 3.57
N ALA A 965 30.82 26.76 3.70
CA ALA A 965 31.64 25.94 2.83
C ALA A 965 31.18 26.00 1.36
N ILE A 966 29.87 26.00 1.10
CA ILE A 966 29.31 26.15 -0.25
C ILE A 966 29.60 27.56 -0.82
N LYS A 967 29.45 28.61 -0.02
CA LYS A 967 29.74 30.01 -0.42
C LYS A 967 31.19 30.24 -0.86
N THR A 968 32.12 29.38 -0.46
CA THR A 968 33.52 29.48 -0.93
C THR A 968 33.68 29.26 -2.43
N GLY A 969 32.69 28.64 -3.10
CA GLY A 969 32.80 28.21 -4.49
C GLY A 969 33.75 27.01 -4.70
N LYS A 970 34.35 26.47 -3.62
CA LYS A 970 35.33 25.38 -3.70
C LYS A 970 34.70 24.07 -3.29
N HIS A 971 34.59 23.14 -4.23
CA HIS A 971 34.04 21.80 -3.99
C HIS A 971 34.67 21.11 -2.78
N ASN A 972 35.99 21.17 -2.67
CA ASN A 972 36.74 20.50 -1.60
C ASN A 972 36.35 21.02 -0.20
N SER A 973 36.06 22.31 -0.07
CA SER A 973 35.66 22.91 1.21
C SER A 973 34.34 22.32 1.70
N PHE A 974 33.36 22.12 0.81
CA PHE A 974 32.09 21.48 1.16
C PHE A 974 32.25 20.00 1.48
N TYR A 975 33.00 19.26 0.66
CA TYR A 975 33.27 17.84 0.90
C TYR A 975 33.96 17.61 2.27
N ASP A 976 34.99 18.40 2.56
CA ASP A 976 35.77 18.26 3.79
C ASP A 976 34.94 18.71 5.02
N ASN A 977 34.06 19.70 4.87
CA ASN A 977 33.09 20.08 5.90
C ASN A 977 32.16 18.91 6.26
N LEU A 978 31.48 18.31 5.28
CA LEU A 978 30.57 17.19 5.51
C LEU A 978 31.28 15.99 6.13
N LYS A 979 32.54 15.75 5.76
CA LYS A 979 33.36 14.70 6.37
C LYS A 979 33.62 14.96 7.86
N GLN A 980 33.83 16.22 8.25
CA GLN A 980 34.10 16.64 9.63
C GLN A 980 32.82 16.70 10.48
N THR A 981 31.75 17.28 9.96
CA THR A 981 30.48 17.49 10.67
C THR A 981 29.60 16.26 10.67
N LYS A 982 29.69 15.42 9.63
CA LYS A 982 28.75 14.32 9.33
C LYS A 982 27.31 14.80 9.08
N ASN A 983 27.14 16.07 8.72
CA ASN A 983 25.81 16.64 8.48
C ASN A 983 25.03 15.82 7.44
N THR A 984 23.74 15.62 7.71
CA THR A 984 22.84 14.76 6.95
C THR A 984 22.17 15.50 5.78
N VAL A 985 22.94 16.31 5.05
CA VAL A 985 22.47 17.01 3.83
C VAL A 985 22.13 15.96 2.75
N CYS A 986 20.85 15.78 2.45
CA CYS A 986 20.40 14.70 1.57
C CYS A 986 20.88 14.90 0.12
N GLY A 987 20.90 16.14 -0.38
CA GLY A 987 21.41 16.51 -1.69
C GLY A 987 22.91 16.84 -1.71
N ARG A 988 23.70 16.28 -0.78
CA ARG A 988 25.16 16.52 -0.73
C ARG A 988 25.87 16.27 -2.08
N HIS A 989 25.45 15.23 -2.81
CA HIS A 989 26.07 14.87 -4.09
C HIS A 989 25.60 15.80 -5.23
N PRO A 990 24.29 16.07 -5.40
CA PRO A 990 23.82 17.14 -6.31
C PRO A 990 24.51 18.49 -6.10
N ILE A 991 24.64 18.93 -4.83
CA ILE A 991 25.37 20.17 -4.50
C ILE A 991 26.85 20.01 -4.86
N GLY A 992 27.49 18.89 -4.48
CA GLY A 992 28.89 18.61 -4.74
C GLY A 992 29.25 18.66 -6.23
N VAL A 993 28.55 17.92 -7.07
CA VAL A 993 28.83 17.93 -8.52
C VAL A 993 28.57 19.29 -9.16
N THR A 994 27.54 20.02 -8.68
CA THR A 994 27.26 21.37 -9.17
C THR A 994 28.35 22.34 -8.74
N MET A 995 28.81 22.27 -7.49
CA MET A 995 29.95 23.07 -7.02
C MET A 995 31.23 22.76 -7.79
N ALA A 996 31.49 21.49 -8.11
CA ALA A 996 32.63 21.11 -8.93
C ALA A 996 32.53 21.68 -10.35
N ALA A 997 31.33 21.70 -10.93
CA ALA A 997 31.09 22.31 -12.23
C ALA A 997 31.28 23.84 -12.21
N LEU A 998 30.78 24.52 -11.18
CA LEU A 998 30.97 25.96 -10.99
C LEU A 998 32.45 26.33 -10.78
N GLU A 999 33.17 25.54 -9.98
CA GLU A 999 34.62 25.67 -9.74
C GLU A 999 35.44 25.55 -11.04
N GLU A 1000 35.04 24.65 -11.95
CA GLU A 1000 35.68 24.46 -13.26
C GLU A 1000 35.46 25.67 -14.19
N LEU A 1001 34.29 26.33 -14.12
CA LEU A 1001 33.96 27.49 -14.95
C LEU A 1001 34.61 28.79 -14.47
N GLY A 1002 35.04 28.86 -13.21
CA GLY A 1002 35.71 30.02 -12.63
C GLY A 1002 35.26 30.33 -11.20
N ASP A 1003 35.28 31.60 -10.82
CA ASP A 1003 34.87 32.07 -9.48
C ASP A 1003 33.35 32.26 -9.38
N HIS A 1004 32.59 31.20 -9.70
CA HIS A 1004 31.13 31.17 -9.52
C HIS A 1004 30.78 30.54 -8.17
N ARG A 1005 29.84 31.15 -7.44
CA ARG A 1005 29.44 30.71 -6.10
C ARG A 1005 27.94 30.89 -5.86
N PHE A 1006 27.42 30.12 -4.91
CA PHE A 1006 26.05 30.27 -4.45
C PHE A 1006 25.91 31.43 -3.47
N THR A 1007 24.86 32.22 -3.68
CA THR A 1007 24.32 33.21 -2.74
C THR A 1007 23.10 32.60 -2.06
N PHE A 1008 23.13 32.54 -0.72
CA PHE A 1008 22.07 31.96 0.10
C PHE A 1008 21.08 33.04 0.53
N ILE A 1009 19.79 32.79 0.31
CA ILE A 1009 18.73 33.80 0.44
C ILE A 1009 17.66 33.45 1.48
N GLN A 1010 17.51 32.17 1.84
CA GLN A 1010 16.58 31.77 2.89
C GLN A 1010 17.04 30.51 3.61
N TYR A 1011 16.81 30.47 4.93
CA TYR A 1011 17.05 29.31 5.80
C TYR A 1011 15.86 29.12 6.73
N ASN A 1012 15.33 27.90 6.80
CA ASN A 1012 14.25 27.56 7.73
C ASN A 1012 14.43 26.14 8.27
N ARG A 1013 13.64 25.77 9.29
CA ARG A 1013 13.63 24.45 9.92
C ARG A 1013 12.20 24.02 10.14
N SER A 1014 11.93 22.73 10.00
CA SER A 1014 10.58 22.19 10.22
C SER A 1014 10.07 22.42 11.65
N THR A 1015 10.97 22.37 12.64
CA THR A 1015 10.67 22.63 14.06
C THR A 1015 11.91 23.17 14.78
N LEU A 1016 11.72 23.81 15.94
CA LEU A 1016 12.82 24.23 16.81
C LEU A 1016 13.05 23.16 17.91
N VAL A 1017 13.95 22.23 17.64
CA VAL A 1017 14.34 21.13 18.54
C VAL A 1017 14.85 21.66 19.87
N THR A 1018 14.27 21.20 20.99
CA THR A 1018 14.73 21.57 22.34
C THR A 1018 15.04 20.39 23.24
N ARG A 1019 14.59 19.19 22.89
CA ARG A 1019 14.84 17.94 23.63
C ARG A 1019 15.42 16.87 22.69
N PRO A 1020 16.20 15.91 23.22
CA PRO A 1020 16.83 14.88 22.40
C PRO A 1020 15.89 13.98 21.58
N ARG A 1021 14.64 13.86 22.03
CA ARG A 1021 13.57 13.09 21.38
C ARG A 1021 12.87 13.81 20.23
N ASP A 1022 13.03 15.14 20.15
CA ASP A 1022 12.40 15.93 19.09
C ASP A 1022 13.16 15.69 17.78
N SER A 1023 12.62 16.11 16.65
CA SER A 1023 13.31 16.01 15.36
C SER A 1023 13.03 17.21 14.46
N SER A 1024 13.97 17.50 13.56
CA SER A 1024 13.81 18.57 12.57
C SER A 1024 14.56 18.26 11.29
N VAL A 1025 14.07 18.85 10.20
CA VAL A 1025 14.75 18.94 8.90
C VAL A 1025 14.94 20.42 8.58
N SER A 1026 16.14 20.77 8.12
CA SER A 1026 16.47 22.14 7.69
C SER A 1026 16.24 22.32 6.18
N TYR A 1027 15.81 23.52 5.80
CA TYR A 1027 15.48 23.91 4.42
C TYR A 1027 16.26 25.15 4.04
N VAL A 1028 16.80 25.16 2.82
CA VAL A 1028 17.66 26.24 2.36
C VAL A 1028 17.33 26.61 0.93
N SER A 1029 17.41 27.90 0.61
CA SER A 1029 17.32 28.40 -0.76
C SER A 1029 18.53 29.24 -1.11
N ALA A 1030 19.09 28.96 -2.28
CA ALA A 1030 20.25 29.66 -2.81
C ALA A 1030 20.17 29.75 -4.34
N TYR A 1031 20.93 30.67 -4.92
CA TYR A 1031 21.10 30.81 -6.36
C TYR A 1031 22.57 31.07 -6.70
N ALA A 1032 23.00 30.76 -7.92
CA ALA A 1032 24.30 31.16 -8.45
C ALA A 1032 24.11 31.86 -9.81
N VAL A 1033 24.86 32.94 -10.00
CA VAL A 1033 24.94 33.67 -11.27
C VAL A 1033 26.11 33.12 -12.06
N VAL A 1034 25.82 32.63 -13.27
CA VAL A 1034 26.80 31.95 -14.14
C VAL A 1034 26.84 32.54 -15.52
#